data_AF-A0A7Y1UKP2-F1
#
_entry.id   AF-A0A7Y1UKP2-F1
#
_cell.length_a   1.000
_cell.length_b   1.000
_cell.length_c   1.000
_cell.angle_alpha   90.00
_cell.angle_beta   90.00
_cell.angle_gamma   90.00
#
_symmetry.space_group_name_H-M   'P 1'
#
loop_
_entity.id
_entity.type
_entity.pdbx_description
1 polymer ?
#
loop_
_entity_poly.entity_id
_entity_poly.type
_entity_poly.pdbx_seq_one_letter_code
_entity_poly.pdbx_strand_id
1 'polypeptide(L)'
;MSSSPLLDRIPVGKMTGYLRGDARADAVAGLTVAIMGVPQAMAYALIAGLPPVYGLYTGIVTCIVAALTGSSRHLVTGPTNALCMVILSLTAPLPDKYGLSLIEIVLLLTFMTGLIQLGFGLLRLGGIVRYVSNAVVVGFTAGAGVLIATNQLKNIMGVSLEGTHAERFHEVIWATIQRIPQTNLYALLLGVLTAVLVVMLPKLNRRLPGSLLAVVVTAVLAYVFGWHDPGMGAKKVEIVRDIQPISGSLDIFHLPEFLTAPNYELVRELGSGALALALLGLIEAASIARAVAASSGQRLDFTREFMGQGASNIAGSFFSCFAGSGSFTRTAVSYKSGARTRMAAVFSAIWTALTVLLLADFANYIPKASLAGILVVIAYSMIDKHRLALAWKTSKNSRLILFGTLASTLVLPLEFAIFVGVLLSIVILLRVTGRTDLTQLVPRHGGGFDELPFQRAAPSPVVTVNMEGALYFAAVEDLDYELLGAITPETRVVVLRMKRLRAVGSTAMAILGHFHKLLRKRNIYLVVCGIERELNDTMTQSGLRETIGEQNIFWADHKLHQSTELALARAWNIVDKERKEAERKAREEGGERPAAPAAGAAALTARDILNRRAIRFGNQHQLREAIWLMSEMHMHTDPATPQPLFLQDTEAKIAGQLSPWRLIGEMTRGLDFQALAKASDKEVAESLRTHLTTRINTICRTDLPRLETEAGLGELLTAMAAGDDQVLPVCDGEGRIMGLVEQYPLLRAVAERIHKEDEQP
;
A
#
# COMPACT_ATOMS: atom_id res chain seq x y z
N MET A 1 6.28 -25.90 12.63
CA MET A 1 5.46 -26.54 11.59
C MET A 1 4.23 -25.68 11.34
N SER A 2 4.18 -24.90 10.26
CA SER A 2 2.94 -24.22 9.83
C SER A 2 2.37 -24.94 8.60
N SER A 3 1.05 -25.13 8.60
CA SER A 3 0.32 -25.88 7.57
C SER A 3 0.48 -25.28 6.16
N SER A 4 0.66 -26.14 5.16
CA SER A 4 0.82 -25.73 3.76
C SER A 4 -0.52 -25.24 3.17
N PRO A 5 -0.61 -24.00 2.65
CA PRO A 5 -1.89 -23.36 2.31
C PRO A 5 -2.46 -23.78 0.94
N LEU A 6 -1.99 -24.90 0.36
CA LEU A 6 -2.30 -25.33 -1.01
C LEU A 6 -3.45 -26.34 -1.11
N LEU A 7 -3.65 -27.20 -0.09
CA LEU A 7 -4.64 -28.29 -0.16
C LEU A 7 -6.01 -27.94 0.45
N ASP A 8 -6.08 -26.99 1.37
CA ASP A 8 -7.32 -26.57 2.10
C ASP A 8 -8.37 -25.82 1.25
N ARG A 9 -8.21 -25.76 -0.08
CA ARG A 9 -8.89 -24.77 -0.93
C ARG A 9 -9.63 -25.31 -2.16
N ILE A 10 -9.86 -26.62 -2.24
CA ILE A 10 -10.89 -27.21 -3.11
C ILE A 10 -12.04 -27.72 -2.23
N PRO A 11 -13.03 -26.87 -1.90
CA PRO A 11 -14.05 -27.20 -0.93
C PRO A 11 -15.14 -28.06 -1.56
N VAL A 12 -14.95 -29.38 -1.59
CA VAL A 12 -15.97 -30.35 -2.03
C VAL A 12 -17.28 -30.16 -1.26
N GLY A 13 -17.19 -29.86 0.04
CA GLY A 13 -18.35 -29.51 0.89
C GLY A 13 -19.07 -28.20 0.53
N LYS A 14 -18.54 -27.36 -0.38
CA LYS A 14 -19.25 -26.18 -0.94
C LYS A 14 -19.85 -26.42 -2.32
N MET A 15 -19.60 -27.57 -2.96
CA MET A 15 -20.13 -27.86 -4.31
C MET A 15 -21.66 -27.93 -4.33
N THR A 16 -22.30 -28.48 -3.29
CA THR A 16 -23.77 -28.56 -3.18
C THR A 16 -24.42 -27.18 -3.05
N GLY A 17 -23.81 -26.26 -2.30
CA GLY A 17 -24.24 -24.85 -2.22
C GLY A 17 -24.03 -24.11 -3.54
N TYR A 18 -22.88 -24.30 -4.18
CA TYR A 18 -22.57 -23.72 -5.48
C TYR A 18 -23.55 -24.17 -6.60
N LEU A 19 -23.84 -25.48 -6.67
CA LEU A 19 -24.75 -26.07 -7.66
C LEU A 19 -26.18 -25.52 -7.55
N ARG A 20 -26.63 -25.23 -6.32
CA ARG A 20 -27.97 -24.66 -6.07
C ARG A 20 -28.07 -23.15 -6.30
N GLY A 21 -26.97 -22.40 -6.20
CA GLY A 21 -26.98 -20.92 -6.20
C GLY A 21 -26.36 -20.24 -7.42
N ASP A 22 -25.15 -20.65 -7.82
CA ASP A 22 -24.29 -19.87 -8.72
C ASP A 22 -24.01 -20.58 -10.06
N ALA A 23 -24.07 -21.91 -10.10
CA ALA A 23 -23.71 -22.69 -11.28
C ALA A 23 -24.46 -22.30 -12.56
N ARG A 24 -25.75 -21.96 -12.46
CA ARG A 24 -26.54 -21.48 -13.60
C ARG A 24 -26.05 -20.13 -14.13
N ALA A 25 -25.67 -19.20 -13.24
CA ALA A 25 -25.16 -17.89 -13.64
C ALA A 25 -23.79 -18.02 -14.29
N ASP A 26 -22.90 -18.81 -13.69
CA ASP A 26 -21.57 -19.08 -14.22
C ASP A 26 -21.61 -19.85 -15.55
N ALA A 27 -22.54 -20.80 -15.74
CA ALA A 27 -22.69 -21.53 -17.01
C ALA A 27 -23.18 -20.62 -18.16
N VAL A 28 -24.12 -19.71 -17.89
CA VAL A 28 -24.62 -18.74 -18.88
C VAL A 28 -23.56 -17.67 -19.20
N ALA A 29 -22.84 -17.18 -18.19
CA ALA A 29 -21.72 -16.28 -18.40
C ALA A 29 -20.61 -16.96 -19.21
N GLY A 30 -20.24 -18.19 -18.86
CA GLY A 30 -19.26 -19.00 -19.58
C GLY A 30 -19.66 -19.24 -21.05
N LEU A 31 -20.93 -19.57 -21.32
CA LEU A 31 -21.44 -19.71 -22.69
C LEU A 31 -21.29 -18.40 -23.47
N THR A 32 -21.68 -17.27 -22.86
CA THR A 32 -21.58 -15.95 -23.49
C THR A 32 -20.12 -15.58 -23.82
N VAL A 33 -19.18 -15.95 -22.93
CA VAL A 33 -17.74 -15.73 -23.13
C VAL A 33 -17.19 -16.65 -24.22
N ALA A 34 -17.58 -17.93 -24.28
CA ALA A 34 -17.13 -18.89 -25.29
C ALA A 34 -17.57 -18.48 -26.70
N ILE A 35 -18.84 -18.09 -26.84
CA ILE A 35 -19.45 -17.58 -28.08
C ILE A 35 -18.68 -16.39 -28.68
N MET A 36 -18.10 -15.53 -27.84
CA MET A 36 -17.21 -14.44 -28.26
C MET A 36 -15.75 -14.90 -28.40
N GLY A 37 -15.31 -15.79 -27.52
CA GLY A 37 -13.93 -16.21 -27.35
C GLY A 37 -13.41 -17.11 -28.46
N VAL A 38 -14.25 -17.98 -29.04
CA VAL A 38 -13.89 -18.87 -30.16
C VAL A 38 -13.30 -18.11 -31.35
N PRO A 39 -14.00 -17.16 -32.01
CA PRO A 39 -13.44 -16.43 -33.15
C PRO A 39 -12.25 -15.54 -32.74
N GLN A 40 -12.28 -14.97 -31.53
CA GLN A 40 -11.17 -14.15 -31.02
C GLN A 40 -9.89 -14.99 -30.82
N ALA A 41 -10.01 -16.21 -30.30
CA ALA A 41 -8.91 -17.13 -30.06
C ALA A 41 -8.27 -17.61 -31.38
N MET A 42 -9.09 -17.98 -32.36
CA MET A 42 -8.63 -18.32 -33.72
C MET A 42 -7.85 -17.17 -34.35
N ALA A 43 -8.39 -15.95 -34.29
CA ALA A 43 -7.73 -14.76 -34.84
C ALA A 43 -6.39 -14.45 -34.15
N TYR A 44 -6.27 -14.73 -32.86
CA TYR A 44 -5.04 -14.51 -32.10
C TYR A 44 -3.95 -15.54 -32.40
N ALA A 45 -4.29 -16.81 -32.65
CA ALA A 45 -3.31 -17.78 -33.14
C ALA A 45 -2.68 -17.33 -34.47
N LEU A 46 -3.48 -16.80 -35.39
CA LEU A 46 -2.98 -16.23 -36.66
C LEU A 46 -2.04 -15.04 -36.46
N ILE A 47 -2.22 -14.25 -35.39
CA ILE A 47 -1.31 -13.15 -35.03
C ILE A 47 0.02 -13.70 -34.45
N ALA A 48 0.00 -14.88 -33.81
CA ALA A 48 1.20 -15.59 -33.37
C ALA A 48 1.92 -16.36 -34.50
N GLY A 49 1.44 -16.29 -35.75
CA GLY A 49 1.92 -17.12 -36.86
C GLY A 49 1.53 -18.59 -36.75
N LEU A 50 0.57 -18.92 -35.87
CA LEU A 50 0.16 -20.28 -35.57
C LEU A 50 -1.19 -20.64 -36.21
N PRO A 51 -1.45 -21.93 -36.46
CA PRO A 51 -2.74 -22.40 -36.94
C PRO A 51 -3.88 -22.03 -35.97
N PRO A 52 -5.08 -21.66 -36.45
CA PRO A 52 -6.21 -21.21 -35.62
C PRO A 52 -6.56 -22.10 -34.43
N VAL A 53 -6.34 -23.41 -34.56
CA VAL A 53 -6.68 -24.40 -33.54
C VAL A 53 -5.86 -24.25 -32.25
N TYR A 54 -4.59 -23.84 -32.32
CA TYR A 54 -3.73 -23.59 -31.15
C TYR A 54 -4.30 -22.48 -30.26
N GLY A 55 -5.00 -21.51 -30.86
CA GLY A 55 -5.71 -20.46 -30.13
C GLY A 55 -6.89 -21.01 -29.33
N LEU A 56 -7.65 -21.94 -29.92
CA LEU A 56 -8.76 -22.64 -29.26
C LEU A 56 -8.23 -23.51 -28.10
N TYR A 57 -7.15 -24.27 -28.32
CA TYR A 57 -6.49 -25.06 -27.27
C TYR A 57 -6.04 -24.17 -26.11
N THR A 58 -5.36 -23.06 -26.40
CA THR A 58 -4.95 -22.07 -25.41
C THR A 58 -6.15 -21.48 -24.66
N GLY A 59 -7.26 -21.21 -25.39
CA GLY A 59 -8.53 -20.75 -24.83
C GLY A 59 -9.26 -21.77 -23.95
N ILE A 60 -8.92 -23.05 -24.04
CA ILE A 60 -9.45 -24.13 -23.20
C ILE A 60 -8.53 -24.36 -22.00
N VAL A 61 -7.29 -24.80 -22.23
CA VAL A 61 -6.40 -25.35 -21.19
C VAL A 61 -5.94 -24.27 -20.23
N THR A 62 -5.35 -23.18 -20.75
CA THR A 62 -4.84 -22.11 -19.87
C THR A 62 -5.98 -21.44 -19.10
N CYS A 63 -7.18 -21.39 -19.71
CA CYS A 63 -8.40 -20.88 -19.07
C CYS A 63 -8.81 -21.74 -17.86
N ILE A 64 -8.89 -23.06 -18.01
CA ILE A 64 -9.21 -24.00 -16.92
C ILE A 64 -8.16 -23.91 -15.82
N VAL A 65 -6.88 -24.06 -16.17
CA VAL A 65 -5.80 -24.14 -15.18
C VAL A 65 -5.67 -22.84 -14.40
N ALA A 66 -5.70 -21.67 -15.06
CA ALA A 66 -5.65 -20.38 -14.37
C ALA A 66 -6.89 -20.14 -13.50
N ALA A 67 -8.10 -20.54 -13.94
CA ALA A 67 -9.32 -20.39 -13.16
C ALA A 67 -9.30 -21.24 -11.86
N LEU A 68 -8.74 -22.45 -11.90
CA LEU A 68 -8.64 -23.31 -10.73
C LEU A 68 -7.53 -22.84 -9.76
N THR A 69 -6.35 -22.52 -10.30
CA THR A 69 -5.16 -22.21 -9.50
C THR A 69 -5.08 -20.75 -9.04
N GLY A 70 -5.49 -19.80 -9.88
CA GLY A 70 -5.35 -18.35 -9.71
C GLY A 70 -6.20 -17.73 -8.60
N SER A 71 -6.36 -16.40 -8.63
CA SER A 71 -6.88 -15.61 -7.52
C SER A 71 -8.22 -14.94 -7.82
N SER A 72 -8.34 -14.29 -8.98
CA SER A 72 -9.55 -13.61 -9.44
C SER A 72 -10.74 -14.57 -9.56
N ARG A 73 -11.96 -14.06 -9.35
CA ARG A 73 -13.23 -14.75 -9.59
C ARG A 73 -13.71 -14.66 -11.03
N HIS A 74 -13.26 -13.65 -11.77
CA HIS A 74 -13.85 -13.28 -13.06
C HIS A 74 -12.83 -13.21 -14.21
N LEU A 75 -11.53 -13.26 -13.92
CA LEU A 75 -10.48 -13.20 -14.94
C LEU A 75 -10.58 -14.44 -15.84
N VAL A 76 -10.64 -14.23 -17.15
CA VAL A 76 -10.66 -15.30 -18.15
C VAL A 76 -9.32 -15.31 -18.88
N THR A 77 -8.46 -16.28 -18.55
CA THR A 77 -7.17 -16.50 -19.21
C THR A 77 -7.33 -17.17 -20.58
N GLY A 78 -6.40 -16.94 -21.49
CA GLY A 78 -6.30 -17.59 -22.81
C GLY A 78 -5.42 -16.76 -23.74
N PRO A 79 -5.56 -16.86 -25.06
CA PRO A 79 -4.79 -16.05 -25.98
C PRO A 79 -5.14 -14.56 -25.82
N THR A 80 -4.12 -13.70 -25.93
CA THR A 80 -4.25 -12.22 -26.00
C THR A 80 -3.42 -11.70 -27.16
N ASN A 81 -3.92 -10.63 -27.82
CA ASN A 81 -3.23 -10.01 -28.94
C ASN A 81 -1.77 -9.63 -28.61
N ALA A 82 -1.55 -9.12 -27.39
CA ALA A 82 -0.26 -8.70 -26.88
C ALA A 82 0.76 -9.84 -26.89
N LEU A 83 0.43 -10.95 -26.24
CA LEU A 83 1.32 -12.11 -26.16
C LEU A 83 1.53 -12.71 -27.56
N CYS A 84 0.50 -12.79 -28.41
CA CYS A 84 0.63 -13.33 -29.75
C CYS A 84 1.62 -12.56 -30.63
N MET A 85 1.63 -11.21 -30.58
CA MET A 85 2.59 -10.40 -31.33
C MET A 85 4.02 -10.61 -30.83
N VAL A 86 4.23 -10.64 -29.51
CA VAL A 86 5.57 -10.88 -28.93
C VAL A 86 6.05 -12.30 -29.22
N ILE A 87 5.16 -13.30 -29.16
CA ILE A 87 5.47 -14.68 -29.57
C ILE A 87 5.96 -14.70 -31.02
N LEU A 88 5.19 -14.15 -31.97
CA LEU A 88 5.60 -14.12 -33.38
C LEU A 88 6.96 -13.43 -33.56
N SER A 89 7.15 -12.26 -32.97
CA SER A 89 8.38 -11.47 -33.10
C SER A 89 9.61 -12.22 -32.55
N LEU A 90 9.45 -12.94 -31.43
CA LEU A 90 10.51 -13.76 -30.83
C LEU A 90 10.78 -15.07 -31.58
N THR A 91 9.76 -15.72 -32.15
CA THR A 91 9.92 -17.09 -32.69
C THR A 91 9.99 -17.15 -34.21
N ALA A 92 9.53 -16.14 -34.96
CA ALA A 92 9.58 -16.14 -36.42
C ALA A 92 10.98 -16.34 -37.05
N PRO A 93 12.10 -15.79 -36.53
CA PRO A 93 13.42 -15.96 -37.15
C PRO A 93 14.14 -17.26 -36.76
N LEU A 94 13.54 -18.11 -35.92
CA LEU A 94 14.21 -19.24 -35.27
C LEU A 94 14.05 -20.62 -35.96
N PRO A 95 12.95 -20.96 -36.68
CA PRO A 95 12.79 -22.26 -37.34
C PRO A 95 13.94 -22.61 -38.28
N ASP A 96 14.28 -21.70 -39.21
CA ASP A 96 15.35 -21.93 -40.19
C ASP A 96 16.74 -22.02 -39.53
N LYS A 97 16.94 -21.31 -38.41
CA LYS A 97 18.19 -21.30 -37.64
C LYS A 97 18.44 -22.61 -36.89
N TYR A 98 17.38 -23.22 -36.33
CA TYR A 98 17.49 -24.40 -35.48
C TYR A 98 16.97 -25.70 -36.09
N GLY A 99 16.37 -25.66 -37.29
CA GLY A 99 15.79 -26.83 -37.93
C GLY A 99 14.55 -27.39 -37.20
N LEU A 100 13.91 -26.58 -36.35
CA LEU A 100 12.76 -26.96 -35.53
C LEU A 100 11.46 -26.36 -36.07
N SER A 101 10.33 -27.01 -35.79
CA SER A 101 9.04 -26.42 -36.11
C SER A 101 8.78 -25.14 -35.29
N LEU A 102 8.07 -24.18 -35.87
CA LEU A 102 7.65 -22.96 -35.17
C LEU A 102 6.85 -23.31 -33.90
N ILE A 103 6.05 -24.38 -33.94
CA ILE A 103 5.24 -24.84 -32.81
C ILE A 103 6.13 -25.27 -31.64
N GLU A 104 7.16 -26.10 -31.85
CA GLU A 104 8.09 -26.53 -30.79
C GLU A 104 8.77 -25.34 -30.10
N ILE A 105 9.24 -24.37 -30.89
CA ILE A 105 9.88 -23.15 -30.39
C ILE A 105 8.89 -22.34 -29.52
N VAL A 106 7.62 -22.24 -29.94
CA VAL A 106 6.58 -21.57 -29.15
C VAL A 106 6.20 -22.37 -27.89
N LEU A 107 6.15 -23.70 -27.93
CA LEU A 107 5.88 -24.52 -26.75
C LEU A 107 7.00 -24.38 -25.70
N LEU A 108 8.27 -24.36 -26.13
CA LEU A 108 9.41 -24.07 -25.25
C LEU A 108 9.33 -22.66 -24.66
N LEU A 109 9.11 -21.63 -25.49
CA LEU A 109 8.92 -20.25 -25.03
C LEU A 109 7.78 -20.14 -24.00
N THR A 110 6.69 -20.88 -24.22
CA THR A 110 5.52 -20.93 -23.34
C THR A 110 5.82 -21.61 -22.00
N PHE A 111 6.56 -22.72 -22.02
CA PHE A 111 7.03 -23.42 -20.83
C PHE A 111 7.96 -22.54 -19.98
N MET A 112 8.97 -21.92 -20.61
CA MET A 112 9.89 -20.99 -19.96
C MET A 112 9.15 -19.78 -19.36
N THR A 113 8.22 -19.20 -20.11
CA THR A 113 7.34 -18.13 -19.66
C THR A 113 6.58 -18.55 -18.40
N GLY A 114 5.96 -19.74 -18.42
CA GLY A 114 5.23 -20.28 -17.28
C GLY A 114 6.11 -20.53 -16.04
N LEU A 115 7.32 -21.07 -16.21
CA LEU A 115 8.31 -21.25 -15.13
C LEU A 115 8.69 -19.91 -14.49
N ILE A 116 8.98 -18.88 -15.30
CA ILE A 116 9.31 -17.54 -14.81
C ILE A 116 8.12 -16.97 -14.03
N GLN A 117 6.91 -17.02 -14.60
CA GLN A 117 5.69 -16.53 -13.94
C GLN A 117 5.41 -17.24 -12.59
N LEU A 118 5.59 -18.56 -12.54
CA LEU A 118 5.50 -19.34 -11.32
C LEU A 118 6.56 -18.91 -10.30
N GLY A 119 7.80 -18.67 -10.74
CA GLY A 119 8.89 -18.13 -9.92
C GLY A 119 8.57 -16.75 -9.32
N PHE A 120 8.03 -15.82 -10.10
CA PHE A 120 7.53 -14.52 -9.60
C PHE A 120 6.43 -14.69 -8.54
N GLY A 121 5.58 -15.71 -8.68
CA GLY A 121 4.63 -16.13 -7.66
C GLY A 121 5.29 -16.68 -6.40
N LEU A 122 6.22 -17.64 -6.52
CA LEU A 122 6.93 -18.23 -5.38
C LEU A 122 7.74 -17.20 -4.58
N LEU A 123 8.36 -16.23 -5.27
CA LEU A 123 9.08 -15.09 -4.69
C LEU A 123 8.15 -13.99 -4.13
N ARG A 124 6.83 -14.17 -4.17
CA ARG A 124 5.80 -13.25 -3.66
C ARG A 124 5.82 -11.85 -4.29
N LEU A 125 6.30 -11.73 -5.53
CA LEU A 125 6.47 -10.45 -6.25
C LEU A 125 5.16 -9.80 -6.72
N GLY A 126 4.00 -10.43 -6.47
CA GLY A 126 2.67 -9.87 -6.74
C GLY A 126 2.38 -8.52 -6.05
N GLY A 127 3.18 -8.13 -5.05
CA GLY A 127 3.14 -6.80 -4.46
C GLY A 127 3.43 -5.65 -5.46
N ILE A 128 4.29 -5.87 -6.45
CA ILE A 128 4.76 -4.84 -7.40
C ILE A 128 3.61 -4.24 -8.23
N VAL A 129 2.59 -5.05 -8.55
CA VAL A 129 1.41 -4.59 -9.31
C VAL A 129 0.68 -3.42 -8.62
N ARG A 130 0.88 -3.21 -7.31
CA ARG A 130 0.27 -2.07 -6.58
C ARG A 130 0.76 -0.70 -7.07
N TYR A 131 1.91 -0.64 -7.74
CA TYR A 131 2.47 0.61 -8.29
C TYR A 131 1.96 0.95 -9.70
N VAL A 132 1.17 0.08 -10.34
CA VAL A 132 0.51 0.36 -11.63
C VAL A 132 -0.66 1.32 -11.39
N SER A 133 -0.50 2.58 -11.75
CA SER A 133 -1.55 3.60 -11.56
C SER A 133 -2.70 3.43 -12.55
N ASN A 134 -3.90 3.91 -12.19
CA ASN A 134 -5.08 3.85 -13.06
C ASN A 134 -4.86 4.56 -14.42
N ALA A 135 -4.04 5.63 -14.44
CA ALA A 135 -3.69 6.34 -15.67
C ALA A 135 -2.88 5.46 -16.64
N VAL A 136 -1.96 4.61 -16.14
CA VAL A 136 -1.24 3.62 -16.96
C VAL A 136 -2.22 2.65 -17.61
N VAL A 137 -3.10 2.03 -16.80
CA VAL A 137 -4.06 1.02 -17.29
C VAL A 137 -4.96 1.61 -18.37
N VAL A 138 -5.49 2.82 -18.18
CA VAL A 138 -6.37 3.49 -19.16
C VAL A 138 -5.61 3.87 -20.44
N GLY A 139 -4.37 4.39 -20.31
CA GLY A 139 -3.54 4.81 -21.45
C GLY A 139 -3.10 3.62 -22.31
N PHE A 140 -2.63 2.56 -21.65
CA PHE A 140 -2.29 1.28 -22.28
C PHE A 140 -3.49 0.66 -22.99
N THR A 141 -4.64 0.56 -22.31
CA THR A 141 -5.84 -0.06 -22.90
C THR A 141 -6.34 0.70 -24.14
N ALA A 142 -6.26 2.04 -24.12
CA ALA A 142 -6.59 2.86 -25.29
C ALA A 142 -5.59 2.72 -26.43
N GLY A 143 -4.28 2.76 -26.14
CA GLY A 143 -3.22 2.54 -27.12
C GLY A 143 -3.30 1.15 -27.76
N ALA A 144 -3.51 0.11 -26.95
CA ALA A 144 -3.68 -1.27 -27.42
C ALA A 144 -4.92 -1.42 -28.32
N GLY A 145 -6.04 -0.75 -27.99
CA GLY A 145 -7.20 -0.68 -28.88
C GLY A 145 -6.85 -0.06 -30.23
N VAL A 146 -6.17 1.08 -30.25
CA VAL A 146 -5.73 1.74 -31.50
C VAL A 146 -4.79 0.83 -32.30
N LEU A 147 -3.81 0.20 -31.66
CA LEU A 147 -2.86 -0.72 -32.30
C LEU A 147 -3.55 -1.95 -32.90
N ILE A 148 -4.48 -2.59 -32.17
CA ILE A 148 -5.28 -3.71 -32.68
C ILE A 148 -6.07 -3.29 -33.91
N ALA A 149 -6.79 -2.16 -33.85
CA ALA A 149 -7.60 -1.69 -34.96
C ALA A 149 -6.76 -1.46 -36.23
N THR A 150 -5.58 -0.84 -36.08
CA THR A 150 -4.61 -0.63 -37.18
C THR A 150 -4.09 -1.95 -37.75
N ASN A 151 -3.70 -2.90 -36.90
CA ASN A 151 -3.11 -4.17 -37.33
C ASN A 151 -4.11 -5.11 -38.00
N GLN A 152 -5.42 -4.85 -37.88
CA GLN A 152 -6.49 -5.56 -38.59
C GLN A 152 -6.85 -4.98 -39.96
N LEU A 153 -6.38 -3.78 -40.32
CA LEU A 153 -6.69 -3.16 -41.63
C LEU A 153 -6.29 -4.06 -42.80
N LYS A 154 -5.10 -4.67 -42.76
CA LYS A 154 -4.61 -5.62 -43.78
C LYS A 154 -5.56 -6.81 -43.99
N ASN A 155 -6.10 -7.36 -42.90
CA ASN A 155 -7.01 -8.50 -42.92
C ASN A 155 -8.42 -8.11 -43.42
N ILE A 156 -8.89 -6.90 -43.09
CA ILE A 156 -10.16 -6.37 -43.61
C ILE A 156 -10.07 -6.09 -45.11
N MET A 157 -8.99 -5.47 -45.58
CA MET A 157 -8.76 -5.21 -47.01
C MET A 157 -8.43 -6.47 -47.81
N GLY A 158 -8.13 -7.60 -47.15
CA GLY A 158 -7.71 -8.84 -47.81
C GLY A 158 -6.36 -8.70 -48.54
N VAL A 159 -5.41 -7.95 -47.97
CA VAL A 159 -4.08 -7.74 -48.56
C VAL A 159 -2.97 -8.32 -47.67
N SER A 160 -2.04 -9.08 -48.28
CA SER A 160 -0.87 -9.63 -47.60
C SER A 160 0.26 -8.60 -47.54
N LEU A 161 0.72 -8.29 -46.32
CA LEU A 161 1.89 -7.44 -46.06
C LEU A 161 3.17 -8.29 -45.90
N GLU A 162 3.44 -9.14 -46.90
CA GLU A 162 4.64 -9.97 -46.92
C GLU A 162 5.93 -9.13 -46.98
N GLY A 163 7.01 -9.67 -46.39
CA GLY A 163 8.35 -9.07 -46.40
C GLY A 163 8.54 -7.81 -45.57
N THR A 164 7.48 -7.31 -44.90
CA THR A 164 7.59 -6.16 -43.98
C THR A 164 7.43 -6.65 -42.55
N HIS A 165 8.45 -6.49 -41.71
CA HIS A 165 8.32 -6.55 -40.24
C HIS A 165 7.57 -5.31 -39.71
N ALA A 166 6.49 -4.91 -40.40
CA ALA A 166 5.62 -3.80 -40.06
C ALA A 166 4.78 -4.20 -38.84
N GLU A 167 5.42 -4.18 -37.69
CA GLU A 167 4.82 -4.35 -36.36
C GLU A 167 4.57 -2.99 -35.71
N ARG A 168 5.35 -1.97 -36.10
CA ARG A 168 5.19 -0.61 -35.60
C ARG A 168 4.00 0.06 -36.27
N PHE A 169 3.19 0.75 -35.46
CA PHE A 169 1.96 1.44 -35.88
C PHE A 169 2.11 2.28 -37.15
N HIS A 170 3.23 3.01 -37.29
CA HIS A 170 3.48 3.87 -38.44
C HIS A 170 3.84 3.10 -39.72
N GLU A 171 4.59 2.00 -39.62
CA GLU A 171 4.92 1.11 -40.74
C GLU A 171 3.65 0.42 -41.27
N VAL A 172 2.77 -0.06 -40.38
CA VAL A 172 1.50 -0.67 -40.76
C VAL A 172 0.59 0.31 -41.49
N ILE A 173 0.47 1.55 -41.00
CA ILE A 173 -0.31 2.60 -41.67
C ILE A 173 0.27 2.92 -43.05
N TRP A 174 1.59 3.08 -43.15
CA TRP A 174 2.23 3.43 -44.41
C TRP A 174 2.11 2.30 -45.46
N ALA A 175 2.40 1.06 -45.08
CA ALA A 175 2.23 -0.11 -45.93
C ALA A 175 0.76 -0.36 -46.33
N THR A 176 -0.17 -0.08 -45.41
CA THR A 176 -1.62 -0.09 -45.67
C THR A 176 -1.98 0.92 -46.76
N ILE A 177 -1.54 2.18 -46.64
CA ILE A 177 -1.81 3.25 -47.61
C ILE A 177 -1.27 2.87 -49.00
N GLN A 178 -0.05 2.33 -49.07
CA GLN A 178 0.55 1.89 -50.34
C GLN A 178 -0.22 0.75 -51.03
N ARG A 179 -0.88 -0.13 -50.26
CA ARG A 179 -1.64 -1.28 -50.81
C ARG A 179 -3.15 -1.05 -50.96
N ILE A 180 -3.68 0.15 -50.71
CA ILE A 180 -5.09 0.49 -50.97
C ILE A 180 -5.57 0.04 -52.37
N PRO A 181 -4.80 0.23 -53.48
CA PRO A 181 -5.24 -0.20 -54.82
C PRO A 181 -5.36 -1.72 -54.99
N GLN A 182 -4.76 -2.52 -54.11
CA GLN A 182 -4.74 -3.99 -54.15
C GLN A 182 -5.87 -4.62 -53.31
N THR A 183 -6.76 -3.80 -52.73
CA THR A 183 -7.83 -4.24 -51.82
C THR A 183 -8.77 -5.25 -52.46
N ASN A 184 -8.97 -6.40 -51.83
CA ASN A 184 -10.01 -7.36 -52.18
C ASN A 184 -11.37 -6.84 -51.69
N LEU A 185 -12.22 -6.41 -52.62
CA LEU A 185 -13.55 -5.85 -52.34
C LEU A 185 -14.47 -6.82 -51.58
N TYR A 186 -14.38 -8.13 -51.82
CA TYR A 186 -15.20 -9.13 -51.12
C TYR A 186 -14.76 -9.30 -49.67
N ALA A 187 -13.44 -9.33 -49.42
CA ALA A 187 -12.89 -9.33 -48.07
C ALA A 187 -13.32 -8.06 -47.31
N LEU A 188 -13.19 -6.89 -47.94
CA LEU A 188 -13.60 -5.61 -47.38
C LEU A 188 -15.10 -5.60 -47.02
N LEU A 189 -15.95 -6.08 -47.93
CA LEU A 189 -17.39 -6.16 -47.72
C LEU A 189 -17.74 -7.08 -46.55
N LEU A 190 -17.13 -8.28 -46.46
CA LEU A 190 -17.36 -9.21 -45.34
C LEU A 190 -16.85 -8.66 -44.00
N GLY A 191 -15.69 -8.01 -43.97
CA GLY A 191 -15.13 -7.41 -42.75
C GLY A 191 -15.97 -6.24 -42.23
N VAL A 192 -16.39 -5.34 -43.13
CA VAL A 192 -17.28 -4.21 -42.80
C VAL A 192 -18.66 -4.72 -42.39
N LEU A 193 -19.24 -5.68 -43.12
CA LEU A 193 -20.53 -6.29 -42.78
C LEU A 193 -20.47 -6.95 -41.38
N THR A 194 -19.40 -7.67 -41.07
CA THR A 194 -19.20 -8.24 -39.74
C THR A 194 -19.18 -7.16 -38.67
N ALA A 195 -18.41 -6.08 -38.85
CA ALA A 195 -18.35 -4.97 -37.91
C ALA A 195 -19.73 -4.29 -37.70
N VAL A 196 -20.48 -4.06 -38.78
CA VAL A 196 -21.85 -3.51 -38.73
C VAL A 196 -22.79 -4.44 -37.97
N LEU A 197 -22.79 -5.74 -38.27
CA LEU A 197 -23.65 -6.72 -37.60
C LEU A 197 -23.32 -6.82 -36.09
N VAL A 198 -22.06 -6.86 -35.71
CA VAL A 198 -21.62 -6.87 -34.29
C VAL A 198 -22.14 -5.65 -33.54
N VAL A 199 -22.18 -4.46 -34.17
CA VAL A 199 -22.66 -3.22 -33.54
C VAL A 199 -24.19 -3.08 -33.55
N MET A 200 -24.88 -3.58 -34.58
CA MET A 200 -26.32 -3.36 -34.76
C MET A 200 -27.19 -4.47 -34.16
N LEU A 201 -26.78 -5.74 -34.21
CA LEU A 201 -27.55 -6.85 -33.65
C LEU A 201 -27.88 -6.68 -32.15
N PRO A 202 -26.94 -6.26 -31.27
CA PRO A 202 -27.24 -6.04 -29.85
C PRO A 202 -28.14 -4.82 -29.59
N LYS A 203 -28.26 -3.89 -30.54
CA LYS A 203 -29.20 -2.76 -30.46
C LYS A 203 -30.62 -3.19 -30.79
N LEU A 204 -30.78 -4.08 -31.78
CA LEU A 204 -32.08 -4.65 -32.15
C LEU A 204 -32.58 -5.63 -31.08
N ASN A 205 -31.73 -6.54 -30.60
CA ASN A 205 -32.07 -7.45 -29.52
C ASN A 205 -30.83 -7.79 -28.68
N ARG A 206 -30.82 -7.31 -27.43
CA ARG A 206 -29.74 -7.54 -26.45
C ARG A 206 -29.48 -9.01 -26.09
N ARG A 207 -30.38 -9.94 -26.47
CA ARG A 207 -30.20 -11.39 -26.26
C ARG A 207 -29.44 -12.08 -27.40
N LEU A 208 -29.23 -11.43 -28.54
CA LEU A 208 -28.54 -12.04 -29.68
C LEU A 208 -27.01 -11.91 -29.54
N PRO A 209 -26.24 -13.00 -29.70
CA PRO A 209 -24.79 -12.95 -29.68
C PRO A 209 -24.25 -12.37 -31.00
N GLY A 210 -24.15 -11.04 -31.06
CA GLY A 210 -23.82 -10.30 -32.28
C GLY A 210 -22.51 -10.74 -32.95
N SER A 211 -21.50 -11.17 -32.20
CA SER A 211 -20.22 -11.67 -32.76
C SER A 211 -20.34 -13.00 -33.49
N LEU A 212 -20.99 -13.98 -32.87
CA LEU A 212 -21.17 -15.31 -33.47
C LEU A 212 -22.12 -15.24 -34.66
N LEU A 213 -23.25 -14.54 -34.51
CA LEU A 213 -24.23 -14.42 -35.60
C LEU A 213 -23.62 -13.70 -36.81
N ALA A 214 -22.79 -12.66 -36.59
CA ALA A 214 -22.09 -11.98 -37.67
C ALA A 214 -21.13 -12.92 -38.42
N VAL A 215 -20.34 -13.74 -37.70
CA VAL A 215 -19.44 -14.74 -38.30
C VAL A 215 -20.20 -15.81 -39.07
N VAL A 216 -21.29 -16.34 -38.52
CA VAL A 216 -22.11 -17.34 -39.20
C VAL A 216 -22.71 -16.74 -40.48
N VAL A 217 -23.25 -15.53 -40.43
CA VAL A 217 -23.79 -14.84 -41.61
C VAL A 217 -22.71 -14.63 -42.67
N THR A 218 -21.53 -14.13 -42.31
CA THR A 218 -20.47 -13.87 -43.31
C THR A 218 -19.80 -15.13 -43.83
N ALA A 219 -19.71 -16.21 -43.05
CA ALA A 219 -19.28 -17.52 -43.53
C ALA A 219 -20.30 -18.13 -44.52
N VAL A 220 -21.59 -18.06 -44.20
CA VAL A 220 -22.66 -18.52 -45.11
C VAL A 220 -22.66 -17.70 -46.41
N LEU A 221 -22.51 -16.38 -46.34
CA LEU A 221 -22.40 -15.53 -47.55
C LEU A 221 -21.17 -15.91 -48.38
N ALA A 222 -19.99 -16.06 -47.77
CA ALA A 222 -18.77 -16.44 -48.48
C ALA A 222 -18.87 -17.82 -49.13
N TYR A 223 -19.59 -18.76 -48.51
CA TYR A 223 -19.87 -20.09 -49.05
C TYR A 223 -20.88 -20.04 -50.21
N VAL A 224 -22.06 -19.45 -49.99
CA VAL A 224 -23.16 -19.43 -50.98
C VAL A 224 -22.79 -18.67 -52.26
N PHE A 225 -21.97 -17.62 -52.16
CA PHE A 225 -21.49 -16.86 -53.32
C PHE A 225 -20.16 -17.38 -53.91
N GLY A 226 -19.61 -18.50 -53.42
CA GLY A 226 -18.35 -19.08 -53.92
C GLY A 226 -17.12 -18.19 -53.69
N TRP A 227 -17.18 -17.23 -52.76
CA TRP A 227 -16.10 -16.26 -52.55
C TRP A 227 -14.82 -16.86 -51.99
N HIS A 228 -14.89 -18.09 -51.45
CA HIS A 228 -13.73 -18.87 -51.04
C HIS A 228 -13.12 -19.73 -52.16
N ASP A 229 -13.72 -19.80 -53.35
CA ASP A 229 -13.30 -20.78 -54.35
C ASP A 229 -11.97 -20.41 -55.03
N PRO A 230 -11.06 -21.38 -55.23
CA PRO A 230 -9.80 -21.14 -55.96
C PRO A 230 -10.00 -20.53 -57.35
N GLY A 231 -11.14 -20.80 -57.99
CA GLY A 231 -11.52 -20.22 -59.29
C GLY A 231 -11.65 -18.69 -59.32
N MET A 232 -11.74 -18.02 -58.17
CA MET A 232 -11.75 -16.55 -58.12
C MET A 232 -10.35 -15.92 -58.25
N GLY A 233 -9.27 -16.72 -58.22
CA GLY A 233 -7.89 -16.24 -58.34
C GLY A 233 -7.57 -15.14 -57.32
N ALA A 234 -7.05 -14.00 -57.79
CA ALA A 234 -6.69 -12.84 -56.95
C ALA A 234 -7.88 -12.19 -56.20
N LYS A 235 -9.13 -12.59 -56.49
CA LYS A 235 -10.34 -12.12 -55.77
C LYS A 235 -10.81 -13.09 -54.68
N LYS A 236 -10.19 -14.27 -54.53
CA LYS A 236 -10.52 -15.24 -53.49
C LYS A 236 -10.43 -14.60 -52.10
N VAL A 237 -11.44 -14.85 -51.26
CA VAL A 237 -11.42 -14.50 -49.84
C VAL A 237 -10.76 -15.64 -49.06
N GLU A 238 -9.71 -15.32 -48.30
CA GLU A 238 -9.06 -16.29 -47.41
C GLU A 238 -10.02 -16.76 -46.30
N ILE A 239 -10.20 -18.09 -46.22
CA ILE A 239 -10.94 -18.76 -45.14
C ILE A 239 -9.98 -19.53 -44.22
N VAL A 240 -10.45 -19.88 -43.02
CA VAL A 240 -9.68 -20.65 -42.01
C VAL A 240 -9.04 -21.92 -42.59
N ARG A 241 -9.77 -22.66 -43.44
CA ARG A 241 -9.28 -23.87 -44.11
C ARG A 241 -8.03 -23.66 -44.96
N ASP A 242 -7.86 -22.46 -45.53
CA ASP A 242 -6.71 -22.14 -46.40
C ASP A 242 -5.39 -22.02 -45.63
N ILE A 243 -5.48 -21.86 -44.30
CA ILE A 243 -4.32 -21.69 -43.42
C ILE A 243 -3.95 -23.05 -42.84
N GLN A 244 -4.89 -23.70 -42.15
CA GLN A 244 -4.84 -25.11 -41.82
C GLN A 244 -6.26 -25.58 -41.47
N PRO A 245 -6.73 -26.73 -41.99
CA PRO A 245 -8.01 -27.29 -41.59
C PRO A 245 -8.02 -27.63 -40.10
N ILE A 246 -9.08 -27.24 -39.41
CA ILE A 246 -9.38 -27.63 -38.04
C ILE A 246 -10.12 -28.97 -38.09
N SER A 247 -9.53 -29.99 -37.46
CA SER A 247 -10.16 -31.28 -37.21
C SER A 247 -11.05 -31.21 -35.97
N GLY A 248 -12.17 -31.93 -35.97
CA GLY A 248 -13.08 -32.05 -34.83
C GLY A 248 -12.56 -32.95 -33.69
N SER A 249 -11.27 -32.93 -33.37
CA SER A 249 -10.67 -33.74 -32.30
C SER A 249 -10.05 -32.88 -31.19
N LEU A 250 -9.80 -33.52 -30.04
CA LEU A 250 -9.11 -32.94 -28.88
C LEU A 250 -7.77 -33.67 -28.65
N ASP A 251 -7.06 -33.97 -29.73
CA ASP A 251 -5.69 -34.50 -29.69
C ASP A 251 -4.70 -33.36 -29.38
N ILE A 252 -4.90 -32.76 -28.20
CA ILE A 252 -4.18 -31.57 -27.75
C ILE A 252 -2.86 -31.90 -27.05
N PHE A 253 -2.74 -33.08 -26.45
CA PHE A 253 -1.56 -33.46 -25.70
C PHE A 253 -0.37 -33.67 -26.62
N HIS A 254 0.71 -32.94 -26.34
CA HIS A 254 1.98 -33.01 -27.06
C HIS A 254 3.09 -32.98 -26.01
N LEU A 255 3.93 -34.01 -25.98
CA LEU A 255 5.17 -33.94 -25.20
C LEU A 255 6.17 -33.11 -26.01
N PRO A 256 6.63 -31.93 -25.54
CA PRO A 256 7.51 -31.10 -26.34
C PRO A 256 8.90 -31.73 -26.54
N GLU A 257 9.49 -31.57 -27.72
CA GLU A 257 10.75 -32.18 -28.10
C GLU A 257 11.92 -31.73 -27.21
N PHE A 258 11.83 -30.51 -26.65
CA PHE A 258 12.84 -29.96 -25.74
C PHE A 258 13.03 -30.78 -24.45
N LEU A 259 12.07 -31.63 -24.06
CA LEU A 259 12.22 -32.53 -22.91
C LEU A 259 13.01 -33.79 -23.25
N THR A 260 12.96 -34.24 -24.51
CA THR A 260 13.69 -35.39 -25.02
C THR A 260 15.07 -35.01 -25.57
N ALA A 261 15.21 -33.81 -26.13
CA ALA A 261 16.44 -33.27 -26.72
C ALA A 261 16.58 -31.76 -26.41
N PRO A 262 17.05 -31.39 -25.20
CA PRO A 262 17.14 -29.99 -24.78
C PRO A 262 18.21 -29.22 -25.57
N ASN A 263 17.79 -28.27 -26.39
CA ASN A 263 18.69 -27.32 -27.05
C ASN A 263 19.00 -26.13 -26.13
N TYR A 264 20.12 -26.19 -25.41
CA TYR A 264 20.56 -25.15 -24.48
C TYR A 264 20.85 -23.79 -25.14
N GLU A 265 21.20 -23.77 -26.43
CA GLU A 265 21.44 -22.52 -27.16
C GLU A 265 20.12 -21.78 -27.42
N LEU A 266 19.11 -22.51 -27.89
CA LEU A 266 17.75 -22.00 -28.08
C LEU A 266 17.14 -21.51 -26.76
N VAL A 267 17.32 -22.27 -25.66
CA VAL A 267 16.88 -21.84 -24.31
C VAL A 267 17.58 -20.54 -23.88
N ARG A 268 18.86 -20.36 -24.22
CA ARG A 268 19.60 -19.14 -23.90
C ARG A 268 19.13 -17.95 -24.75
N GLU A 269 18.87 -18.13 -26.03
CA GLU A 269 18.38 -17.08 -26.93
C GLU A 269 16.93 -16.66 -26.58
N LEU A 270 16.06 -17.62 -26.30
CA LEU A 270 14.69 -17.36 -25.83
C LEU A 270 14.63 -16.78 -24.41
N GLY A 271 15.69 -16.85 -23.61
CA GLY A 271 15.67 -16.51 -22.18
C GLY A 271 15.21 -15.08 -21.86
N SER A 272 15.69 -14.09 -22.61
CA SER A 272 15.27 -12.68 -22.46
C SER A 272 13.84 -12.46 -22.96
N GLY A 273 13.47 -13.09 -24.08
CA GLY A 273 12.12 -13.07 -24.64
C GLY A 273 11.07 -13.69 -23.73
N ALA A 274 11.38 -14.84 -23.12
CA ALA A 274 10.54 -15.52 -22.14
C ALA A 274 10.33 -14.67 -20.88
N LEU A 275 11.35 -13.94 -20.41
CA LEU A 275 11.21 -13.00 -19.30
C LEU A 275 10.30 -11.81 -19.67
N ALA A 276 10.47 -11.24 -20.86
CA ALA A 276 9.62 -10.16 -21.36
C ALA A 276 8.15 -10.61 -21.49
N LEU A 277 7.92 -11.76 -22.13
CA LEU A 277 6.60 -12.37 -22.32
C LEU A 277 5.94 -12.74 -20.98
N ALA A 278 6.73 -13.26 -20.02
CA ALA A 278 6.28 -13.54 -18.66
C ALA A 278 5.80 -12.28 -17.96
N LEU A 279 6.61 -11.22 -17.93
CA LEU A 279 6.27 -9.95 -17.32
C LEU A 279 5.05 -9.30 -17.98
N LEU A 280 4.98 -9.26 -19.31
CA LEU A 280 3.82 -8.79 -20.06
C LEU A 280 2.55 -9.54 -19.66
N GLY A 281 2.60 -10.87 -19.65
CA GLY A 281 1.48 -11.73 -19.24
C GLY A 281 1.02 -11.46 -17.81
N LEU A 282 1.93 -11.35 -16.84
CA LEU A 282 1.58 -11.05 -15.45
C LEU A 282 0.96 -9.65 -15.30
N ILE A 283 1.48 -8.66 -16.01
CA ILE A 283 1.01 -7.27 -15.94
C ILE A 283 -0.38 -7.14 -16.60
N GLU A 284 -0.64 -7.79 -17.75
CA GLU A 284 -1.98 -7.85 -18.35
C GLU A 284 -2.98 -8.48 -17.38
N ALA A 285 -2.72 -9.72 -16.95
CA ALA A 285 -3.60 -10.47 -16.05
C ALA A 285 -3.92 -9.68 -14.77
N ALA A 286 -2.90 -9.09 -14.15
CA ALA A 286 -3.06 -8.38 -12.89
C ALA A 286 -3.74 -7.01 -13.04
N SER A 287 -3.50 -6.29 -14.14
CA SER A 287 -4.19 -5.03 -14.45
C SER A 287 -5.67 -5.24 -14.73
N ILE A 288 -6.01 -6.29 -15.50
CA ILE A 288 -7.39 -6.65 -15.82
C ILE A 288 -8.13 -7.18 -14.58
N ALA A 289 -7.48 -8.04 -13.79
CA ALA A 289 -8.04 -8.51 -12.52
C ALA A 289 -8.34 -7.33 -11.59
N ARG A 290 -7.40 -6.38 -11.45
CA ARG A 290 -7.59 -5.14 -10.67
C ARG A 290 -8.76 -4.30 -11.18
N ALA A 291 -8.87 -4.12 -12.51
CA ALA A 291 -9.91 -3.32 -13.13
C ALA A 291 -11.32 -3.89 -12.87
N VAL A 292 -11.50 -5.22 -12.94
CA VAL A 292 -12.77 -5.86 -12.58
C VAL A 292 -12.97 -5.91 -11.07
N ALA A 293 -11.92 -6.10 -10.26
CA ALA A 293 -12.04 -6.07 -8.81
C ALA A 293 -12.51 -4.72 -8.25
N ALA A 294 -12.12 -3.62 -8.88
CA ALA A 294 -12.64 -2.29 -8.58
C ALA A 294 -14.16 -2.16 -8.86
N SER A 295 -14.73 -3.02 -9.71
CA SER A 295 -16.17 -3.06 -10.00
C SER A 295 -16.93 -4.13 -9.23
N SER A 296 -16.30 -5.26 -8.89
CA SER A 296 -16.94 -6.41 -8.22
C SER A 296 -16.70 -6.50 -6.71
N GLY A 297 -15.81 -5.68 -6.16
CA GLY A 297 -15.45 -5.69 -4.74
C GLY A 297 -14.64 -6.92 -4.30
N GLN A 298 -14.22 -7.79 -5.22
CA GLN A 298 -13.39 -8.96 -4.86
C GLN A 298 -12.02 -8.53 -4.31
N ARG A 299 -11.54 -9.26 -3.30
CA ARG A 299 -10.15 -9.16 -2.84
C ARG A 299 -9.27 -10.02 -3.74
N LEU A 300 -8.12 -9.47 -4.17
CA LEU A 300 -7.14 -10.16 -5.01
C LEU A 300 -5.84 -10.42 -4.24
N ASP A 301 -5.35 -11.64 -4.37
CA ASP A 301 -3.99 -12.03 -4.03
C ASP A 301 -3.21 -12.21 -5.35
N PHE A 302 -2.41 -11.20 -5.72
CA PHE A 302 -1.63 -11.22 -6.96
C PHE A 302 -0.49 -12.25 -6.94
N THR A 303 0.00 -12.66 -5.76
CA THR A 303 0.99 -13.73 -5.64
C THR A 303 0.38 -15.05 -6.11
N ARG A 304 -0.83 -15.36 -5.65
CA ARG A 304 -1.60 -16.52 -6.15
C ARG A 304 -1.99 -16.37 -7.63
N GLU A 305 -2.30 -15.16 -8.09
CA GLU A 305 -2.59 -14.91 -9.50
C GLU A 305 -1.39 -15.23 -10.39
N PHE A 306 -0.18 -14.79 -10.00
CA PHE A 306 1.06 -15.07 -10.72
C PHE A 306 1.37 -16.58 -10.78
N MET A 307 1.22 -17.28 -9.65
CA MET A 307 1.32 -18.74 -9.62
C MET A 307 0.32 -19.41 -10.56
N GLY A 308 -0.90 -18.88 -10.67
CA GLY A 308 -1.94 -19.45 -11.52
C GLY A 308 -1.72 -19.22 -13.01
N GLN A 309 -1.27 -18.03 -13.42
CA GLN A 309 -0.87 -17.78 -14.81
C GLN A 309 0.34 -18.67 -15.18
N GLY A 310 1.35 -18.75 -14.30
CA GLY A 310 2.52 -19.60 -14.51
C GLY A 310 2.18 -21.09 -14.64
N ALA A 311 1.38 -21.62 -13.72
CA ALA A 311 0.87 -23.00 -13.80
C ALA A 311 0.05 -23.23 -15.09
N SER A 312 -0.73 -22.25 -15.54
CA SER A 312 -1.52 -22.37 -16.76
C SER A 312 -0.68 -22.42 -18.04
N ASN A 313 0.43 -21.69 -18.09
CA ASN A 313 1.36 -21.69 -19.21
C ASN A 313 2.29 -22.91 -19.19
N ILE A 314 2.75 -23.35 -18.01
CA ILE A 314 3.46 -24.63 -17.86
C ILE A 314 2.56 -25.79 -18.32
N ALA A 315 1.31 -25.86 -17.86
CA ALA A 315 0.39 -26.90 -18.33
C ALA A 315 0.13 -26.77 -19.84
N GLY A 316 -0.10 -25.55 -20.32
CA GLY A 316 -0.38 -25.25 -21.72
C GLY A 316 0.66 -25.80 -22.70
N SER A 317 1.96 -25.74 -22.37
CA SER A 317 3.01 -26.26 -23.26
C SER A 317 2.93 -27.77 -23.49
N PHE A 318 2.33 -28.56 -22.58
CA PHE A 318 2.08 -30.00 -22.78
C PHE A 318 0.77 -30.30 -23.52
N PHE A 319 -0.06 -29.28 -23.76
CA PHE A 319 -1.36 -29.42 -24.41
C PHE A 319 -1.48 -28.53 -25.66
N SER A 320 -0.39 -28.40 -26.42
CA SER A 320 -0.36 -27.64 -27.67
C SER A 320 -0.88 -26.20 -27.54
N CYS A 321 -0.63 -25.55 -26.40
CA CYS A 321 -1.01 -24.15 -26.16
C CYS A 321 0.22 -23.25 -26.20
N PHE A 322 0.06 -22.07 -26.79
CA PHE A 322 1.02 -20.98 -26.65
C PHE A 322 0.69 -20.13 -25.41
N ALA A 323 1.61 -19.26 -24.99
CA ALA A 323 1.47 -18.50 -23.75
C ALA A 323 0.18 -17.64 -23.73
N GLY A 324 -0.63 -17.87 -22.71
CA GLY A 324 -1.86 -17.15 -22.44
C GLY A 324 -1.74 -16.15 -21.29
N SER A 325 -2.67 -15.21 -21.25
CA SER A 325 -2.88 -14.28 -20.15
C SER A 325 -4.38 -13.93 -20.00
N GLY A 326 -4.74 -13.17 -18.98
CA GLY A 326 -6.07 -12.63 -18.79
C GLY A 326 -6.51 -11.75 -19.96
N SER A 327 -7.69 -12.00 -20.52
CA SER A 327 -8.24 -11.18 -21.61
C SER A 327 -9.23 -10.17 -21.08
N PHE A 328 -9.02 -8.87 -21.36
CA PHE A 328 -9.88 -7.79 -20.90
C PHE A 328 -11.32 -7.96 -21.40
N THR A 329 -11.50 -8.25 -22.70
CA THR A 329 -12.82 -8.43 -23.31
C THR A 329 -13.56 -9.65 -22.77
N ARG A 330 -12.92 -10.83 -22.72
CA ARG A 330 -13.55 -12.04 -22.18
C ARG A 330 -13.90 -11.89 -20.69
N THR A 331 -13.04 -11.26 -19.91
CA THR A 331 -13.27 -10.95 -18.49
C THR A 331 -14.40 -9.94 -18.29
N ALA A 332 -14.46 -8.87 -19.08
CA ALA A 332 -15.51 -7.86 -19.01
C ALA A 332 -16.89 -8.42 -19.43
N VAL A 333 -16.94 -9.30 -20.45
CA VAL A 333 -18.17 -10.00 -20.84
C VAL A 333 -18.59 -11.00 -19.76
N SER A 334 -17.66 -11.81 -19.23
CA SER A 334 -17.92 -12.73 -18.10
C SER A 334 -18.61 -12.01 -16.95
N TYR A 335 -18.01 -10.91 -16.49
CA TYR A 335 -18.55 -10.10 -15.39
C TYR A 335 -19.92 -9.48 -15.71
N LYS A 336 -20.09 -8.87 -16.89
CA LYS A 336 -21.36 -8.26 -17.32
C LYS A 336 -22.48 -9.28 -17.54
N SER A 337 -22.15 -10.51 -17.91
CA SER A 337 -23.10 -11.62 -18.05
C SER A 337 -23.48 -12.26 -16.72
N GLY A 338 -23.00 -11.73 -15.59
CA GLY A 338 -23.39 -12.16 -14.25
C GLY A 338 -22.55 -13.30 -13.67
N ALA A 339 -21.32 -13.53 -14.16
CA ALA A 339 -20.39 -14.47 -13.53
C ALA A 339 -20.15 -14.10 -12.05
N ARG A 340 -20.25 -15.10 -11.17
CA ARG A 340 -20.09 -14.97 -9.71
C ARG A 340 -18.83 -15.66 -9.21
N THR A 341 -18.44 -16.78 -9.83
CA THR A 341 -17.28 -17.57 -9.42
C THR A 341 -16.35 -17.89 -10.60
N ARG A 342 -15.18 -18.44 -10.28
CA ARG A 342 -14.16 -18.88 -11.24
C ARG A 342 -14.67 -19.93 -12.21
N MET A 343 -15.72 -20.66 -11.84
CA MET A 343 -16.32 -21.68 -12.68
C MET A 343 -16.93 -21.10 -13.96
N ALA A 344 -17.21 -19.80 -14.03
CA ALA A 344 -17.61 -19.16 -15.30
C ALA A 344 -16.52 -19.28 -16.39
N ALA A 345 -15.24 -19.17 -16.01
CA ALA A 345 -14.12 -19.39 -16.92
C ALA A 345 -13.98 -20.87 -17.30
N VAL A 346 -14.14 -21.79 -16.33
CA VAL A 346 -14.14 -23.24 -16.59
C VAL A 346 -15.27 -23.64 -17.54
N PHE A 347 -16.49 -23.13 -17.35
CA PHE A 347 -17.60 -23.33 -18.28
C PHE A 347 -17.32 -22.72 -19.64
N SER A 348 -16.70 -21.54 -19.73
CA SER A 348 -16.26 -20.96 -21.01
C SER A 348 -15.31 -21.89 -21.77
N ALA A 349 -14.38 -22.54 -21.07
CA ALA A 349 -13.47 -23.50 -21.68
C ALA A 349 -14.21 -24.77 -22.14
N ILE A 350 -15.15 -25.29 -21.33
CA ILE A 350 -16.00 -26.46 -21.71
C ILE A 350 -16.84 -26.14 -22.96
N TRP A 351 -17.49 -24.98 -23.02
CA TRP A 351 -18.24 -24.54 -24.21
C TRP A 351 -17.34 -24.33 -25.43
N THR A 352 -16.10 -23.85 -25.23
CA THR A 352 -15.10 -23.74 -26.31
C THR A 352 -14.71 -25.13 -26.82
N ALA A 353 -14.44 -26.10 -25.93
CA ALA A 353 -14.12 -27.48 -26.30
C ALA A 353 -15.27 -28.17 -27.04
N LEU A 354 -16.52 -28.02 -26.56
CA LEU A 354 -17.72 -28.49 -27.26
C LEU A 354 -17.86 -27.84 -28.65
N THR A 355 -17.51 -26.56 -28.79
CA THR A 355 -17.52 -25.87 -30.09
C THR A 355 -16.48 -26.46 -31.05
N VAL A 356 -15.29 -26.82 -30.58
CA VAL A 356 -14.28 -27.53 -31.41
C VAL A 356 -14.83 -28.87 -31.87
N LEU A 357 -15.30 -29.72 -30.94
CA LEU A 357 -15.77 -31.07 -31.26
C LEU A 357 -16.98 -31.11 -32.20
N LEU A 358 -17.90 -30.14 -32.09
CA LEU A 358 -19.18 -30.16 -32.82
C LEU A 358 -19.21 -29.25 -34.06
N LEU A 359 -18.35 -28.23 -34.13
CA LEU A 359 -18.42 -27.18 -35.15
C LEU A 359 -17.09 -26.92 -35.90
N ALA A 360 -16.05 -27.74 -35.73
CA ALA A 360 -14.78 -27.63 -36.47
C ALA A 360 -14.98 -27.56 -37.99
N ASP A 361 -15.79 -28.44 -38.57
CA ASP A 361 -16.05 -28.49 -40.01
C ASP A 361 -16.68 -27.20 -40.56
N PHE A 362 -17.54 -26.56 -39.76
CA PHE A 362 -18.11 -25.25 -40.09
C PHE A 362 -17.11 -24.11 -39.88
N ALA A 363 -16.27 -24.19 -38.84
CA ALA A 363 -15.26 -23.19 -38.54
C ALA A 363 -14.22 -23.03 -39.67
N ASN A 364 -13.98 -24.10 -40.44
CA ASN A 364 -13.13 -24.10 -41.63
C ASN A 364 -13.57 -23.11 -42.73
N TYR A 365 -14.87 -22.77 -42.80
CA TYR A 365 -15.42 -21.82 -43.79
C TYR A 365 -15.45 -20.37 -43.31
N ILE A 366 -14.95 -20.05 -42.11
CA ILE A 366 -14.95 -18.69 -41.57
C ILE A 366 -13.97 -17.80 -42.37
N PRO A 367 -14.42 -16.65 -42.92
CA PRO A 367 -13.53 -15.71 -43.61
C PRO A 367 -12.62 -14.96 -42.65
N LYS A 368 -11.33 -14.87 -42.96
CA LYS A 368 -10.32 -14.12 -42.18
C LYS A 368 -10.70 -12.64 -41.97
N ALA A 369 -11.29 -12.01 -42.99
CA ALA A 369 -11.76 -10.64 -42.92
C ALA A 369 -12.89 -10.44 -41.88
N SER A 370 -13.72 -11.45 -41.64
CA SER A 370 -14.79 -11.40 -40.63
C SER A 370 -14.21 -11.41 -39.21
N LEU A 371 -13.20 -12.26 -38.96
CA LEU A 371 -12.47 -12.25 -37.69
C LEU A 371 -11.84 -10.87 -37.41
N ALA A 372 -11.26 -10.25 -38.44
CA ALA A 372 -10.71 -8.90 -38.35
C ALA A 372 -11.78 -7.83 -38.07
N GLY A 373 -12.95 -7.92 -38.71
CA GLY A 373 -14.11 -7.06 -38.44
C GLY A 373 -14.57 -7.11 -36.97
N ILE A 374 -14.61 -8.30 -36.36
CA ILE A 374 -14.89 -8.43 -34.91
C ILE A 374 -13.81 -7.73 -34.09
N LEU A 375 -12.53 -7.97 -34.40
CA LEU A 375 -11.41 -7.41 -33.64
C LEU A 375 -11.38 -5.88 -33.66
N VAL A 376 -11.80 -5.23 -34.76
CA VAL A 376 -11.94 -3.76 -34.81
C VAL A 376 -13.05 -3.25 -33.87
N VAL A 377 -14.19 -3.93 -33.80
CA VAL A 377 -15.27 -3.55 -32.87
C VAL A 377 -14.86 -3.79 -31.40
N ILE A 378 -14.17 -4.90 -31.13
CA ILE A 378 -13.53 -5.18 -29.84
C ILE A 378 -12.56 -4.06 -29.46
N ALA A 379 -11.66 -3.69 -30.36
CA ALA A 379 -10.67 -2.64 -30.16
C ALA A 379 -11.31 -1.28 -29.84
N TYR A 380 -12.37 -0.90 -30.55
CA TYR A 380 -13.14 0.30 -30.23
C TYR A 380 -13.77 0.23 -28.82
N SER A 381 -14.26 -0.94 -28.40
CA SER A 381 -14.88 -1.14 -27.08
C SER A 381 -13.90 -1.04 -25.90
N MET A 382 -12.59 -1.15 -26.15
CA MET A 382 -11.52 -0.95 -25.16
C MET A 382 -11.30 0.54 -24.82
N ILE A 383 -11.73 1.46 -25.69
CA ILE A 383 -11.50 2.91 -25.52
C ILE A 383 -12.61 3.53 -24.65
N ASP A 384 -12.44 3.45 -23.32
CA ASP A 384 -13.36 4.06 -22.35
C ASP A 384 -13.20 5.60 -22.30
N LYS A 385 -13.97 6.29 -23.14
CA LYS A 385 -13.98 7.77 -23.25
C LYS A 385 -14.21 8.46 -21.89
N HIS A 386 -14.97 7.86 -20.97
CA HIS A 386 -15.23 8.45 -19.67
C HIS A 386 -14.02 8.34 -18.74
N ARG A 387 -13.35 7.19 -18.70
CA ARG A 387 -12.09 7.02 -17.96
C ARG A 387 -10.95 7.86 -18.53
N LEU A 388 -10.83 7.99 -19.86
CA LEU A 388 -9.88 8.90 -20.48
C LEU A 388 -10.15 10.35 -20.06
N ALA A 389 -11.41 10.80 -20.13
CA ALA A 389 -11.78 12.15 -19.73
C ALA A 389 -11.53 12.40 -18.22
N LEU A 390 -11.81 11.43 -17.36
CA LEU A 390 -11.50 11.51 -15.92
C LEU A 390 -10.00 11.62 -15.69
N ALA A 391 -9.21 10.68 -16.22
CA ALA A 391 -7.75 10.70 -16.08
C ALA A 391 -7.10 11.97 -16.66
N TRP A 392 -7.69 12.56 -17.71
CA TRP A 392 -7.24 13.82 -18.31
C TRP A 392 -7.61 15.06 -17.47
N LYS A 393 -8.80 15.09 -16.86
CA LYS A 393 -9.27 16.24 -16.07
C LYS A 393 -8.72 16.28 -14.65
N THR A 394 -8.37 15.14 -14.04
CA THR A 394 -8.00 15.08 -12.61
C THR A 394 -6.70 15.81 -12.25
N SER A 395 -5.59 15.60 -12.96
CA SER A 395 -4.32 16.27 -12.62
C SER A 395 -3.33 16.36 -13.79
N LYS A 396 -2.34 17.27 -13.69
CA LYS A 396 -1.21 17.35 -14.65
C LYS A 396 -0.41 16.03 -14.67
N ASN A 397 -0.16 15.47 -13.49
CA ASN A 397 0.57 14.21 -13.31
C ASN A 397 -0.17 13.03 -13.97
N SER A 398 -1.49 12.91 -13.75
CA SER A 398 -2.33 11.88 -14.37
C SER A 398 -2.35 12.00 -15.90
N ARG A 399 -2.42 13.23 -16.44
CA ARG A 399 -2.28 13.48 -17.89
C ARG A 399 -0.95 13.01 -18.45
N LEU A 400 0.15 13.33 -17.78
CA LEU A 400 1.49 12.96 -18.25
C LEU A 400 1.67 11.43 -18.28
N ILE A 401 1.21 10.72 -17.24
CA ILE A 401 1.23 9.25 -17.19
C ILE A 401 0.35 8.66 -18.30
N LEU A 402 -0.88 9.15 -18.45
CA LEU A 402 -1.83 8.66 -19.45
C LEU A 402 -1.28 8.82 -20.88
N PHE A 403 -0.82 10.04 -21.22
CA PHE A 403 -0.28 10.36 -22.54
C PHE A 403 1.03 9.62 -22.82
N GLY A 404 1.96 9.60 -21.84
CA GLY A 404 3.23 8.88 -21.97
C GLY A 404 2.99 7.39 -22.24
N THR A 405 2.13 6.74 -21.46
CA THR A 405 1.79 5.32 -21.67
C THR A 405 1.15 5.09 -23.04
N LEU A 406 0.19 5.91 -23.44
CA LEU A 406 -0.50 5.79 -24.74
C LEU A 406 0.46 5.99 -25.91
N ALA A 407 1.31 7.02 -25.87
CA ALA A 407 2.31 7.29 -26.90
C ALA A 407 3.34 6.16 -26.99
N SER A 408 3.87 5.69 -25.86
CA SER A 408 4.76 4.53 -25.83
C SER A 408 4.10 3.26 -26.38
N THR A 409 2.79 3.06 -26.14
CA THR A 409 2.04 1.91 -26.67
C THR A 409 1.94 1.89 -28.21
N LEU A 410 2.04 3.05 -28.86
CA LEU A 410 1.97 3.16 -30.31
C LEU A 410 3.36 3.15 -30.99
N VAL A 411 4.42 3.51 -30.27
CA VAL A 411 5.76 3.72 -30.83
C VAL A 411 6.76 2.62 -30.43
N LEU A 412 6.60 2.04 -29.24
CA LEU A 412 7.46 0.99 -28.70
C LEU A 412 6.75 -0.38 -28.73
N PRO A 413 7.47 -1.51 -28.61
CA PRO A 413 6.85 -2.79 -28.31
C PRO A 413 6.03 -2.71 -27.01
N LEU A 414 4.94 -3.45 -26.98
CA LEU A 414 3.80 -3.23 -26.09
C LEU A 414 4.16 -3.36 -24.59
N GLU A 415 5.08 -4.24 -24.27
CA GLU A 415 5.64 -4.49 -22.94
C GLU A 415 6.41 -3.28 -22.39
N PHE A 416 7.21 -2.60 -23.22
CA PHE A 416 7.97 -1.41 -22.80
C PHE A 416 7.05 -0.25 -22.46
N ALA A 417 5.89 -0.15 -23.12
CA ALA A 417 4.92 0.91 -22.83
C ALA A 417 4.40 0.86 -21.39
N ILE A 418 4.20 -0.35 -20.83
CA ILE A 418 3.78 -0.46 -19.43
C ILE A 418 4.93 -0.16 -18.47
N PHE A 419 6.16 -0.59 -18.77
CA PHE A 419 7.32 -0.22 -17.97
C PHE A 419 7.54 1.31 -17.94
N VAL A 420 7.42 2.00 -19.08
CA VAL A 420 7.46 3.47 -19.15
C VAL A 420 6.34 4.09 -18.30
N GLY A 421 5.10 3.61 -18.42
CA GLY A 421 3.98 4.12 -17.64
C GLY A 421 4.13 3.92 -16.11
N VAL A 422 4.63 2.76 -15.70
CA VAL A 422 4.89 2.42 -14.29
C VAL A 422 6.09 3.21 -13.75
N LEU A 423 7.20 3.28 -14.49
CA LEU A 423 8.37 4.08 -14.13
C LEU A 423 7.99 5.55 -13.98
N LEU A 424 7.24 6.10 -14.93
CA LEU A 424 6.73 7.48 -14.86
C LEU A 424 5.79 7.68 -13.67
N SER A 425 4.95 6.69 -13.34
CA SER A 425 4.11 6.71 -12.13
C SER A 425 4.96 6.71 -10.85
N ILE A 426 6.04 5.93 -10.79
CA ILE A 426 6.96 5.86 -9.64
C ILE A 426 7.76 7.15 -9.50
N VAL A 427 8.36 7.67 -10.58
CA VAL A 427 9.10 8.93 -10.58
C VAL A 427 8.22 10.10 -10.14
N ILE A 428 6.98 10.15 -10.62
CA ILE A 428 6.00 11.16 -10.20
C ILE A 428 5.58 10.97 -8.74
N LEU A 429 5.39 9.72 -8.29
CA LEU A 429 5.08 9.44 -6.88
C LEU A 429 6.22 9.93 -5.99
N LEU A 430 7.47 9.57 -6.30
CA LEU A 430 8.67 10.01 -5.57
C LEU A 430 8.82 11.54 -5.54
N ARG A 431 8.44 12.24 -6.62
CA ARG A 431 8.42 13.71 -6.68
C ARG A 431 7.32 14.35 -5.81
N VAL A 432 6.20 13.65 -5.61
CA VAL A 432 5.07 14.12 -4.79
C VAL A 432 5.27 13.77 -3.31
N THR A 433 5.77 12.58 -2.99
CA THR A 433 6.05 12.17 -1.61
C THR A 433 7.35 12.76 -1.06
N GLY A 434 8.26 13.21 -1.93
CA GLY A 434 9.57 13.76 -1.59
C GLY A 434 9.53 15.24 -1.20
N ARG A 435 8.41 15.70 -0.62
CA ARG A 435 8.27 17.04 -0.07
C ARG A 435 7.88 16.91 1.39
N THR A 436 8.65 17.57 2.25
CA THR A 436 8.28 17.77 3.65
C THR A 436 7.53 19.09 3.71
N ASP A 437 6.26 19.06 4.10
CA ASP A 437 5.48 20.30 4.26
C ASP A 437 5.86 20.93 5.60
N LEU A 438 6.45 22.11 5.55
CA LEU A 438 6.77 22.94 6.71
C LEU A 438 5.63 23.91 6.98
N THR A 439 5.19 23.97 8.23
CA THR A 439 4.20 24.93 8.73
C THR A 439 4.68 25.51 10.05
N GLN A 440 4.21 26.71 10.39
CA GLN A 440 4.58 27.36 11.65
C GLN A 440 3.39 27.37 12.61
N LEU A 441 3.58 26.92 13.84
CA LEU A 441 2.53 26.86 14.86
C LEU A 441 2.64 28.06 15.79
N VAL A 442 1.56 28.82 15.89
CA VAL A 442 1.46 29.95 16.84
C VAL A 442 0.38 29.62 17.90
N PRO A 443 0.69 29.72 19.21
CA PRO A 443 -0.30 29.46 20.25
C PRO A 443 -1.40 30.52 20.26
N ARG A 444 -2.66 30.09 20.26
CA ARG A 444 -3.83 30.98 20.18
C ARG A 444 -4.29 31.45 21.56
N HIS A 445 -4.72 32.71 21.66
CA HIS A 445 -5.41 33.21 22.85
C HIS A 445 -6.74 32.46 23.06
N GLY A 446 -6.77 31.61 24.10
CA GLY A 446 -7.89 30.70 24.39
C GLY A 446 -7.49 29.21 24.42
N GLY A 447 -6.28 28.88 23.95
CA GLY A 447 -5.78 27.52 23.84
C GLY A 447 -5.84 26.99 22.40
N GLY A 448 -5.03 25.98 22.10
CA GLY A 448 -4.81 25.49 20.74
C GLY A 448 -3.76 26.29 19.95
N PHE A 449 -3.61 25.93 18.68
CA PHE A 449 -2.57 26.45 17.78
C PHE A 449 -3.21 26.83 16.45
N ASP A 450 -2.82 27.98 15.91
CA ASP A 450 -3.11 28.36 14.52
C ASP A 450 -1.91 27.93 13.64
N GLU A 451 -2.19 27.27 12.51
CA GLU A 451 -1.20 26.86 11.51
C GLU A 451 -1.00 27.99 10.49
N LEU A 452 0.19 28.58 10.46
CA LEU A 452 0.56 29.63 9.51
C LEU A 452 1.47 29.08 8.41
N PRO A 453 1.40 29.65 7.19
CA PRO A 453 2.41 29.42 6.17
C PRO A 453 3.79 29.71 6.73
N PHE A 454 4.70 28.77 6.53
CA PHE A 454 6.11 28.94 6.84
C PHE A 454 6.64 30.22 6.15
N GLN A 455 7.43 31.03 6.87
CA GLN A 455 7.82 32.44 6.57
C GLN A 455 6.88 33.58 7.05
N ARG A 456 5.75 33.33 7.75
CA ARG A 456 4.82 34.40 8.19
C ARG A 456 4.88 34.84 9.67
N ALA A 457 5.80 34.36 10.49
CA ALA A 457 5.84 34.77 11.90
C ALA A 457 6.43 36.17 12.14
N ALA A 458 5.89 36.82 13.16
CA ALA A 458 6.53 37.96 13.81
C ALA A 458 7.82 37.52 14.56
N PRO A 459 8.76 38.44 14.81
CA PRO A 459 9.92 38.17 15.65
C PRO A 459 9.54 37.56 17.00
N SER A 460 10.25 36.50 17.40
CA SER A 460 9.94 35.72 18.59
C SER A 460 11.17 34.97 19.10
N PRO A 461 11.39 34.92 20.44
CA PRO A 461 12.47 34.13 21.03
C PRO A 461 12.22 32.61 20.93
N VAL A 462 10.97 32.18 20.75
CA VAL A 462 10.58 30.77 20.56
C VAL A 462 9.88 30.62 19.21
N VAL A 463 10.44 29.79 18.33
CA VAL A 463 9.91 29.48 17.00
C VAL A 463 9.45 28.03 16.98
N THR A 464 8.17 27.76 16.66
CA THR A 464 7.64 26.39 16.58
C THR A 464 7.35 26.01 15.13
N VAL A 465 8.12 25.06 14.60
CA VAL A 465 7.98 24.52 13.25
C VAL A 465 7.35 23.14 13.33
N ASN A 466 6.33 22.89 12.52
CA ASN A 466 5.69 21.60 12.34
C ASN A 466 6.11 21.01 10.99
N MET A 467 6.65 19.80 11.05
CA MET A 467 7.10 19.03 9.89
C MET A 467 6.12 17.90 9.61
N GLU A 468 5.56 17.86 8.40
CA GLU A 468 4.68 16.79 7.95
C GLU A 468 5.20 16.16 6.66
N GLY A 469 4.94 14.87 6.47
CA GLY A 469 5.34 14.14 5.26
C GLY A 469 6.43 13.09 5.50
N ALA A 470 7.24 12.82 4.49
CA ALA A 470 8.25 11.77 4.51
C ALA A 470 9.65 12.32 4.27
N LEU A 471 10.54 12.15 5.24
CA LEU A 471 11.93 12.59 5.16
C LEU A 471 12.82 11.40 4.75
N TYR A 472 13.19 11.37 3.47
CA TYR A 472 14.09 10.40 2.86
C TYR A 472 15.01 11.12 1.86
N PHE A 473 16.06 10.45 1.39
CA PHE A 473 17.19 11.04 0.64
C PHE A 473 16.86 12.00 -0.52
N ALA A 474 15.70 11.89 -1.18
CA ALA A 474 15.30 12.76 -2.28
C ALA A 474 14.49 14.01 -1.85
N ALA A 475 14.16 14.14 -0.56
CA ALA A 475 13.41 15.25 0.04
C ALA A 475 14.34 16.21 0.83
N VAL A 476 15.64 16.16 0.56
CA VAL A 476 16.71 16.66 1.44
C VAL A 476 17.34 17.96 0.95
N GLU A 477 17.37 18.17 -0.37
CA GLU A 477 17.87 19.42 -0.93
C GLU A 477 17.02 20.59 -0.38
N ASP A 478 17.72 21.57 0.16
CA ASP A 478 17.21 22.81 0.78
C ASP A 478 16.49 22.76 2.14
N LEU A 479 16.24 21.59 2.75
CA LEU A 479 15.53 21.53 4.04
C LEU A 479 16.23 22.33 5.17
N ASP A 480 17.55 22.26 5.27
CA ASP A 480 18.30 23.05 6.26
C ASP A 480 18.19 24.56 6.00
N TYR A 481 18.20 24.99 4.72
CA TYR A 481 18.05 26.39 4.35
C TYR A 481 16.63 26.91 4.61
N GLU A 482 15.60 26.10 4.31
CA GLU A 482 14.22 26.40 4.65
C GLU A 482 14.06 26.55 6.17
N LEU A 483 14.49 25.56 6.97
CA LEU A 483 14.41 25.60 8.43
C LEU A 483 15.15 26.80 9.04
N LEU A 484 16.31 27.19 8.50
CA LEU A 484 17.02 28.41 8.90
C LEU A 484 16.25 29.70 8.56
N GLY A 485 15.40 29.69 7.52
CA GLY A 485 14.57 30.83 7.12
C GLY A 485 13.46 31.20 8.11
N ALA A 486 13.11 30.31 9.05
CA ALA A 486 12.18 30.61 10.14
C ALA A 486 12.85 31.28 11.36
N ILE A 487 14.18 31.44 11.36
CA ILE A 487 14.95 31.94 12.50
C ILE A 487 15.12 33.46 12.38
N THR A 488 14.72 34.18 13.42
CA THR A 488 14.94 35.63 13.56
C THR A 488 16.13 35.93 14.47
N PRO A 489 16.72 37.14 14.47
CA PRO A 489 17.83 37.49 15.36
C PRO A 489 17.53 37.32 16.86
N GLU A 490 16.25 37.36 17.22
CA GLU A 490 15.75 37.20 18.60
C GLU A 490 15.57 35.74 19.01
N THR A 491 15.54 34.80 18.05
CA THR A 491 15.22 33.39 18.29
C THR A 491 16.31 32.70 19.10
N ARG A 492 15.93 32.19 20.28
CA ARG A 492 16.78 31.42 21.20
C ARG A 492 16.45 29.93 21.22
N VAL A 493 15.20 29.57 20.93
CA VAL A 493 14.76 28.16 20.88
C VAL A 493 13.92 27.87 19.64
N VAL A 494 14.27 26.78 18.95
CA VAL A 494 13.46 26.18 17.89
C VAL A 494 12.78 24.92 18.44
N VAL A 495 11.45 24.89 18.39
CA VAL A 495 10.63 23.72 18.73
C VAL A 495 10.21 23.02 17.43
N LEU A 496 10.67 21.79 17.22
CA LEU A 496 10.41 21.00 16.03
C LEU A 496 9.36 19.92 16.34
N ARG A 497 8.15 20.06 15.78
CA ARG A 497 7.07 19.07 15.90
C ARG A 497 7.16 18.07 14.74
N MET A 498 7.33 16.79 15.07
CA MET A 498 7.55 15.70 14.11
C MET A 498 6.45 14.61 14.18
N LYS A 499 5.29 14.90 14.79
CA LYS A 499 4.20 13.93 15.00
C LYS A 499 3.62 13.31 13.71
N ARG A 500 3.80 13.96 12.56
CA ARG A 500 3.39 13.45 11.23
C ARG A 500 4.58 13.26 10.28
N LEU A 501 5.80 13.22 10.82
CA LEU A 501 7.02 13.02 10.06
C LEU A 501 7.36 11.52 10.01
N ARG A 502 7.48 10.98 8.80
CA ARG A 502 8.03 9.64 8.55
C ARG A 502 9.46 9.77 8.05
N ALA A 503 10.42 9.83 8.98
CA ALA A 503 11.83 9.80 8.65
C ALA A 503 12.28 8.37 8.37
N VAL A 504 12.98 8.14 7.25
CA VAL A 504 13.44 6.81 6.85
C VAL A 504 14.94 6.83 6.52
N GLY A 505 15.70 5.99 7.21
CA GLY A 505 17.11 5.75 6.95
C GLY A 505 18.07 6.79 7.56
N SER A 506 19.37 6.52 7.40
CA SER A 506 20.46 7.30 8.00
C SER A 506 20.53 8.75 7.48
N THR A 507 20.15 9.01 6.24
CA THR A 507 20.16 10.35 5.65
C THR A 507 19.27 11.33 6.43
N ALA A 508 18.09 10.89 6.88
CA ALA A 508 17.18 11.71 7.66
C ALA A 508 17.79 12.13 9.01
N MET A 509 18.47 11.20 9.70
CA MET A 509 19.16 11.49 10.97
C MET A 509 20.39 12.39 10.78
N ALA A 510 21.12 12.22 9.67
CA ALA A 510 22.27 13.05 9.35
C ALA A 510 21.88 14.54 9.18
N ILE A 511 20.73 14.82 8.58
CA ILE A 511 20.20 16.20 8.41
C ILE A 511 19.77 16.77 9.75
N LEU A 512 18.95 16.06 10.54
CA LEU A 512 18.55 16.53 11.87
C LEU A 512 19.76 16.78 12.78
N GLY A 513 20.81 15.97 12.67
CA GLY A 513 22.09 16.19 13.33
C GLY A 513 22.90 17.37 12.77
N HIS A 514 22.83 17.64 11.46
CA HIS A 514 23.44 18.83 10.83
C HIS A 514 22.72 20.11 11.29
N PHE A 515 21.39 20.14 11.21
CA PHE A 515 20.54 21.21 11.70
C PHE A 515 20.79 21.50 13.18
N HIS A 516 20.85 20.48 14.04
CA HIS A 516 21.21 20.66 15.45
C HIS A 516 22.59 21.31 15.63
N LYS A 517 23.60 20.89 14.85
CA LYS A 517 24.95 21.50 14.87
C LYS A 517 24.93 22.96 14.39
N LEU A 518 24.11 23.30 13.39
CA LEU A 518 23.94 24.68 12.90
C LEU A 518 23.28 25.57 13.96
N LEU A 519 22.24 25.09 14.64
CA LEU A 519 21.59 25.80 15.75
C LEU A 519 22.56 26.00 16.93
N ARG A 520 23.26 24.94 17.35
CA ARG A 520 24.31 25.02 18.39
C ARG A 520 25.36 26.07 18.09
N LYS A 521 25.86 26.16 16.85
CA LYS A 521 26.83 27.19 16.42
C LYS A 521 26.32 28.62 16.52
N ARG A 522 25.00 28.83 16.54
CA ARG A 522 24.34 30.15 16.70
C ARG A 522 23.88 30.42 18.15
N ASN A 523 24.21 29.54 19.10
CA ASN A 523 23.64 29.54 20.46
C ASN A 523 22.11 29.51 20.47
N ILE A 524 21.52 28.66 19.62
CA ILE A 524 20.08 28.40 19.56
C ILE A 524 19.83 26.95 20.02
N TYR A 525 18.88 26.77 20.94
CA TYR A 525 18.50 25.44 21.44
C TYR A 525 17.50 24.78 20.50
N LEU A 526 17.62 23.45 20.34
CA LEU A 526 16.66 22.61 19.63
C LEU A 526 15.85 21.80 20.65
N VAL A 527 14.52 21.88 20.57
CA VAL A 527 13.59 21.03 21.31
C VAL A 527 12.74 20.27 20.30
N VAL A 528 12.57 18.97 20.46
CA VAL A 528 11.83 18.12 19.52
C VAL A 528 10.60 17.51 20.19
N CYS A 529 9.47 17.44 19.48
CA CYS A 529 8.21 16.97 20.08
C CYS A 529 7.33 16.17 19.12
N GLY A 530 6.51 15.28 19.72
CA GLY A 530 5.70 14.35 18.96
C GLY A 530 6.49 13.20 18.37
N ILE A 531 7.54 12.73 19.05
CA ILE A 531 8.33 11.58 18.58
C ILE A 531 7.50 10.30 18.71
N GLU A 532 7.25 9.61 17.60
CA GLU A 532 6.70 8.24 17.60
C GLU A 532 7.82 7.20 17.79
N ARG A 533 7.46 5.97 18.20
CA ARG A 533 8.41 4.91 18.57
C ARG A 533 9.45 4.59 17.50
N GLU A 534 9.02 4.44 16.24
CA GLU A 534 9.92 4.13 15.11
C GLU A 534 10.97 5.24 14.86
N LEU A 535 10.55 6.50 14.99
CA LEU A 535 11.46 7.65 14.92
C LEU A 535 12.41 7.67 16.12
N ASN A 536 11.91 7.38 17.33
CA ASN A 536 12.74 7.33 18.53
C ASN A 536 13.86 6.27 18.43
N ASP A 537 13.50 5.05 18.03
CA ASP A 537 14.44 3.94 17.94
C ASP A 537 15.56 4.28 16.93
N THR A 538 15.20 4.95 15.83
CA THR A 538 16.14 5.48 14.82
C THR A 538 17.02 6.64 15.37
N MET A 539 16.46 7.56 16.16
CA MET A 539 17.21 8.65 16.82
C MET A 539 18.19 8.13 17.89
N THR A 540 17.85 7.01 18.55
CA THR A 540 18.70 6.35 19.53
C THR A 540 19.86 5.64 18.85
N GLN A 541 19.57 4.79 17.84
CA GLN A 541 20.59 4.05 17.07
C GLN A 541 21.58 4.95 16.32
N SER A 542 21.18 6.18 15.98
CA SER A 542 22.05 7.16 15.31
C SER A 542 22.83 8.08 16.27
N GLY A 543 22.66 7.95 17.59
CA GLY A 543 23.27 8.84 18.60
C GLY A 543 22.69 10.25 18.64
N LEU A 544 21.72 10.58 17.77
CA LEU A 544 21.11 11.91 17.70
C LEU A 544 20.39 12.28 19.01
N ARG A 545 19.73 11.29 19.64
CA ARG A 545 19.05 11.41 20.93
C ARG A 545 19.98 11.96 22.03
N GLU A 546 21.19 11.43 22.13
CA GLU A 546 22.21 11.87 23.10
C GLU A 546 22.66 13.32 22.81
N THR A 547 22.89 13.68 21.54
CA THR A 547 23.37 15.02 21.18
C THR A 547 22.36 16.14 21.44
N ILE A 548 21.05 15.86 21.27
CA ILE A 548 19.96 16.80 21.55
C ILE A 548 19.70 16.91 23.07
N GLY A 549 19.88 15.81 23.80
CA GLY A 549 19.64 15.68 25.23
C GLY A 549 18.18 15.34 25.54
N GLU A 550 18.00 14.33 26.40
CA GLU A 550 16.70 13.76 26.81
C GLU A 550 15.66 14.81 27.24
N GLN A 551 16.12 15.78 28.04
CA GLN A 551 15.34 16.91 28.55
C GLN A 551 14.73 17.83 27.48
N ASN A 552 15.08 17.64 26.22
CA ASN A 552 14.59 18.41 25.07
C ASN A 552 13.77 17.53 24.10
N ILE A 553 13.42 16.28 24.45
CA ILE A 553 12.74 15.30 23.60
C ILE A 553 11.38 14.93 24.20
N PHE A 554 10.30 15.18 23.47
CA PHE A 554 8.92 14.94 23.93
C PHE A 554 8.20 13.93 23.04
N TRP A 555 7.79 12.80 23.64
CA TRP A 555 7.06 11.71 22.98
C TRP A 555 5.70 12.14 22.40
N ALA A 556 5.20 11.42 21.40
CA ALA A 556 3.85 11.58 20.89
C ALA A 556 2.80 11.03 21.86
N ASP A 557 1.94 11.91 22.40
CA ASP A 557 0.77 11.53 23.21
C ASP A 557 -0.47 11.31 22.31
N HIS A 558 -1.45 10.54 22.78
CA HIS A 558 -2.77 10.42 22.16
C HIS A 558 -3.57 11.72 22.22
N LYS A 559 -3.42 12.54 23.28
CA LYS A 559 -4.07 13.85 23.39
C LYS A 559 -3.48 14.82 22.35
N LEU A 560 -4.37 15.64 21.78
CA LEU A 560 -3.97 16.62 20.77
C LEU A 560 -3.08 17.70 21.42
N HIS A 561 -1.95 17.99 20.79
CA HIS A 561 -0.97 19.03 21.19
C HIS A 561 -0.26 18.91 22.54
N GLN A 562 -0.57 17.94 23.41
CA GLN A 562 0.07 17.80 24.73
C GLN A 562 1.61 17.79 24.67
N SER A 563 2.19 17.05 23.72
CA SER A 563 3.65 16.99 23.54
C SER A 563 4.25 18.33 23.05
N THR A 564 3.51 19.07 22.22
CA THR A 564 3.88 20.40 21.73
C THR A 564 3.81 21.45 22.82
N GLU A 565 2.78 21.40 23.69
CA GLU A 565 2.67 22.28 24.86
C GLU A 565 3.79 22.05 25.87
N LEU A 566 4.17 20.79 26.14
CA LEU A 566 5.30 20.46 27.03
C LEU A 566 6.63 20.97 26.45
N ALA A 567 6.85 20.79 25.15
CA ALA A 567 8.03 21.30 24.46
C ALA A 567 8.10 22.83 24.44
N LEU A 568 6.96 23.52 24.30
CA LEU A 568 6.85 24.97 24.42
C LEU A 568 7.13 25.47 25.83
N ALA A 569 6.59 24.81 26.86
CA ALA A 569 6.90 25.15 28.25
C ALA A 569 8.41 24.99 28.54
N ARG A 570 9.03 23.92 28.01
CA ARG A 570 10.48 23.73 28.06
C ARG A 570 11.25 24.84 27.34
N ALA A 571 10.81 25.23 26.14
CA ALA A 571 11.43 26.31 25.37
C ALA A 571 11.39 27.66 26.10
N TRP A 572 10.23 28.07 26.61
CA TRP A 572 10.10 29.31 27.37
C TRP A 572 10.92 29.30 28.67
N ASN A 573 11.01 28.16 29.36
CA ASN A 573 11.88 28.01 30.53
C ASN A 573 13.39 28.19 30.22
N ILE A 574 13.84 27.85 29.00
CA ILE A 574 15.22 28.10 28.57
C ILE A 574 15.43 29.61 28.35
N VAL A 575 14.53 30.27 27.63
CA VAL A 575 14.57 31.72 27.39
C VAL A 575 14.57 32.52 28.69
N ASP A 576 13.70 32.16 29.65
CA ASP A 576 13.63 32.81 30.96
C ASP A 576 14.88 32.59 31.81
N LYS A 577 15.58 31.46 31.67
CA LYS A 577 16.87 31.22 32.34
C LYS A 577 17.97 32.08 31.74
N GLU A 578 18.16 32.05 30.41
CA GLU A 578 19.15 32.90 29.72
C GLU A 578 18.94 34.38 30.04
N ARG A 579 17.68 34.83 30.04
CA ARG A 579 17.32 36.21 30.38
C ARG A 579 17.72 36.56 31.81
N LYS A 580 17.43 35.70 32.80
CA LYS A 580 17.81 35.93 34.21
C LYS A 580 19.32 35.94 34.40
N GLU A 581 20.06 35.07 33.70
CA GLU A 581 21.52 35.06 33.73
C GLU A 581 22.11 36.33 33.10
N ALA A 582 21.55 36.81 31.99
CA ALA A 582 21.94 38.08 31.38
C ALA A 582 21.61 39.29 32.28
N GLU A 583 20.42 39.32 32.89
CA GLU A 583 20.04 40.33 33.90
C GLU A 583 20.94 40.29 35.14
N ARG A 584 21.46 39.11 35.52
CA ARG A 584 22.40 38.96 36.64
C ARG A 584 23.80 39.48 36.28
N LYS A 585 24.35 39.10 35.13
CA LYS A 585 25.64 39.61 34.64
C LYS A 585 25.62 41.12 34.45
N ALA A 586 24.57 41.69 33.86
CA ALA A 586 24.42 43.14 33.72
C ALA A 586 24.42 43.88 35.08
N ARG A 587 23.87 43.27 36.14
CA ARG A 587 23.96 43.81 37.52
C ARG A 587 25.33 43.64 38.14
N GLU A 588 26.03 42.55 37.87
CA GLU A 588 27.40 42.29 38.34
C GLU A 588 28.43 43.21 37.65
N GLU A 589 28.19 43.59 36.39
CA GLU A 589 29.06 44.46 35.57
C GLU A 589 28.69 45.96 35.62
N GLY A 590 27.63 46.34 36.36
CA GLY A 590 27.22 47.75 36.54
C GLY A 590 26.55 48.40 35.31
N GLY A 591 26.08 47.61 34.35
CA GLY A 591 25.47 48.07 33.10
C GLY A 591 24.00 48.48 33.22
N GLU A 592 23.56 49.31 32.28
CA GLU A 592 22.17 49.78 32.19
C GLU A 592 21.21 48.61 31.87
N ARG A 593 19.99 48.64 32.45
CA ARG A 593 19.03 47.52 32.28
C ARG A 593 18.61 47.37 30.81
N PRO A 594 18.65 46.17 30.23
CA PRO A 594 18.09 45.94 28.90
C PRO A 594 16.59 46.23 28.87
N ALA A 595 16.13 46.88 27.80
CA ALA A 595 14.73 47.27 27.65
C ALA A 595 13.79 46.05 27.57
N ALA A 596 12.65 46.13 28.26
CA ALA A 596 11.62 45.10 28.19
C ALA A 596 10.95 45.08 26.80
N PRO A 597 10.62 43.90 26.23
CA PRO A 597 9.93 43.81 24.96
C PRO A 597 8.53 44.44 25.04
N ALA A 598 8.08 45.03 23.92
CA ALA A 598 6.81 45.74 23.84
C ALA A 598 5.62 44.82 24.17
N ALA A 599 4.64 45.36 24.91
CA ALA A 599 3.49 44.63 25.46
C ALA A 599 2.40 44.24 24.43
N GLY A 600 2.79 43.83 23.22
CA GLY A 600 1.89 43.54 22.10
C GLY A 600 1.56 42.05 21.88
N ALA A 601 2.39 41.14 22.39
CA ALA A 601 2.11 39.71 22.39
C ALA A 601 2.00 39.23 23.84
N ALA A 602 0.83 38.78 24.27
CA ALA A 602 0.64 38.30 25.63
C ALA A 602 1.42 36.99 25.82
N ALA A 603 2.64 37.12 26.35
CA ALA A 603 3.49 36.02 26.74
C ALA A 603 2.77 35.17 27.78
N LEU A 604 2.19 34.05 27.34
CA LEU A 604 1.71 33.00 28.23
C LEU A 604 2.92 32.45 28.98
N THR A 605 3.15 32.97 30.18
CA THR A 605 4.25 32.48 31.01
C THR A 605 4.04 31.00 31.31
N ALA A 606 5.10 30.25 31.60
CA ALA A 606 4.96 28.85 32.03
C ALA A 606 3.98 28.72 33.21
N ARG A 607 3.92 29.75 34.06
CA ARG A 607 2.97 29.90 35.18
C ARG A 607 1.52 30.06 34.71
N ASP A 608 1.23 30.82 33.65
CA ASP A 608 -0.11 30.94 33.07
C ASP A 608 -0.58 29.64 32.39
N ILE A 609 0.33 28.93 31.73
CA ILE A 609 0.04 27.62 31.10
C ILE A 609 -0.27 26.56 32.17
N LEU A 610 0.50 26.54 33.27
CA LEU A 610 0.26 25.66 34.41
C LEU A 610 -1.02 26.03 35.16
N ASN A 611 -1.27 27.31 35.45
CA ASN A 611 -2.48 27.76 36.14
C ASN A 611 -3.76 27.50 35.33
N ARG A 612 -3.72 27.65 33.99
CA ARG A 612 -4.86 27.32 33.11
C ARG A 612 -5.13 25.81 32.99
N ARG A 613 -4.14 24.95 33.28
CA ARG A 613 -4.32 23.49 33.27
C ARG A 613 -5.08 22.95 34.48
N ALA A 614 -4.99 23.60 35.65
CA ALA A 614 -5.58 23.10 36.90
C ALA A 614 -7.11 22.85 36.85
N ILE A 615 -7.83 23.49 35.92
CA ILE A 615 -9.31 23.53 35.89
C ILE A 615 -9.92 22.44 34.95
N ARG A 616 -9.12 21.57 34.32
CA ARG A 616 -9.63 20.63 33.28
C ARG A 616 -9.24 19.15 33.41
N PHE A 617 -8.76 18.69 34.57
CA PHE A 617 -8.52 17.26 34.79
C PHE A 617 -9.71 16.60 35.49
N GLY A 618 -10.34 15.61 34.85
CA GLY A 618 -11.40 14.82 35.48
C GLY A 618 -10.85 13.81 36.48
N ASN A 619 -11.58 13.61 37.59
CA ASN A 619 -11.13 12.91 38.80
C ASN A 619 -10.47 11.53 38.57
N GLN A 620 -10.91 10.76 37.56
CA GLN A 620 -10.33 9.45 37.23
C GLN A 620 -8.89 9.52 36.70
N HIS A 621 -8.48 10.64 36.08
CA HIS A 621 -7.13 10.82 35.55
C HIS A 621 -6.12 11.16 36.66
N GLN A 622 -6.54 11.95 37.65
CA GLN A 622 -5.69 12.30 38.80
C GLN A 622 -5.42 11.07 39.67
N LEU A 623 -6.41 10.20 39.86
CA LEU A 623 -6.23 8.94 40.58
C LEU A 623 -5.28 7.99 39.85
N ARG A 624 -5.39 7.86 38.51
CA ARG A 624 -4.46 7.05 37.71
C ARG A 624 -3.04 7.62 37.69
N GLU A 625 -2.85 8.94 37.62
CA GLU A 625 -1.51 9.53 37.71
C GLU A 625 -0.90 9.40 39.11
N ALA A 626 -1.69 9.50 40.18
CA ALA A 626 -1.19 9.26 41.54
C ALA A 626 -0.74 7.79 41.74
N ILE A 627 -1.54 6.82 41.27
CA ILE A 627 -1.20 5.40 41.32
C ILE A 627 0.01 5.09 40.42
N TRP A 628 0.10 5.70 39.23
CA TRP A 628 1.25 5.54 38.34
C TRP A 628 2.54 6.18 38.92
N LEU A 629 2.46 7.34 39.57
CA LEU A 629 3.60 7.93 40.29
C LEU A 629 4.12 6.98 41.37
N MET A 630 3.23 6.40 42.19
CA MET A 630 3.60 5.44 43.23
C MET A 630 4.17 4.13 42.63
N SER A 631 3.73 3.74 41.43
CA SER A 631 4.27 2.59 40.69
C SER A 631 5.65 2.86 40.08
N GLU A 632 5.94 4.06 39.58
CA GLU A 632 7.27 4.40 39.04
C GLU A 632 8.31 4.59 40.14
N MET A 633 7.90 5.11 41.30
CA MET A 633 8.75 5.12 42.50
C MET A 633 9.14 3.71 42.99
N HIS A 634 8.50 2.64 42.49
CA HIS A 634 8.81 1.25 42.81
C HIS A 634 9.78 0.58 41.81
N MET A 635 9.90 1.10 40.57
CA MET A 635 10.69 0.48 39.50
C MET A 635 12.16 0.92 39.46
N HIS A 636 12.49 2.09 40.02
CA HIS A 636 13.83 2.69 39.93
C HIS A 636 14.52 2.77 41.30
N THR A 637 15.23 1.69 41.67
CA THR A 637 16.02 1.58 42.92
C THR A 637 17.50 1.99 42.77
N ASP A 638 17.93 2.46 41.59
CA ASP A 638 19.31 2.88 41.33
C ASP A 638 19.46 4.42 41.47
N PRO A 639 20.27 4.93 42.44
CA PRO A 639 20.50 6.36 42.64
C PRO A 639 21.23 7.05 41.47
N ALA A 640 21.74 6.32 40.47
CA ALA A 640 22.28 6.88 39.23
C ALA A 640 21.19 7.31 38.22
N THR A 641 19.91 7.00 38.47
CA THR A 641 18.81 7.31 37.53
C THR A 641 18.28 8.75 37.71
N PRO A 642 18.25 9.60 36.65
CA PRO A 642 17.79 10.98 36.79
C PRO A 642 16.28 11.06 37.06
N GLN A 643 15.91 11.61 38.22
CA GLN A 643 14.51 11.79 38.64
C GLN A 643 13.71 12.71 37.70
N PRO A 644 12.37 12.61 37.68
CA PRO A 644 11.51 13.56 36.95
C PRO A 644 11.80 15.02 37.28
N LEU A 645 11.77 15.90 36.28
CA LEU A 645 12.28 17.28 36.35
C LEU A 645 11.62 18.17 37.42
N PHE A 646 10.45 17.79 37.97
CA PHE A 646 9.77 18.51 39.05
C PHE A 646 10.30 18.18 40.46
N LEU A 647 11.13 17.14 40.60
CA LEU A 647 11.83 16.77 41.83
C LEU A 647 13.30 17.24 41.86
N GLN A 648 13.84 17.70 40.73
CA GLN A 648 15.24 18.11 40.59
C GLN A 648 15.53 19.57 41.00
N ASP A 649 14.54 20.30 41.54
CA ASP A 649 14.70 21.73 41.90
C ASP A 649 15.25 21.90 43.33
N THR A 650 16.50 21.49 43.55
CA THR A 650 17.19 21.54 44.85
C THR A 650 17.58 22.95 45.31
N GLU A 651 17.48 23.98 44.46
CA GLU A 651 17.76 25.37 44.81
C GLU A 651 16.51 26.24 45.05
N ALA A 652 15.31 25.72 44.82
CA ALA A 652 14.07 26.38 45.18
C ALA A 652 13.79 26.29 46.70
N LYS A 653 14.57 27.03 47.52
CA LYS A 653 14.18 27.39 48.90
C LYS A 653 12.97 28.34 48.87
N ILE A 654 11.80 27.78 48.58
CA ILE A 654 10.50 28.43 48.71
C ILE A 654 9.68 27.57 49.68
N ALA A 655 9.32 28.15 50.83
CA ALA A 655 8.51 27.48 51.83
C ALA A 655 7.13 27.07 51.24
N GLY A 656 6.66 25.86 51.56
CA GLY A 656 5.27 25.45 51.31
C GLY A 656 5.02 24.20 50.45
N GLN A 657 5.99 23.31 50.21
CA GLN A 657 5.70 22.00 49.58
C GLN A 657 5.49 20.89 50.63
N LEU A 658 4.42 20.10 50.48
CA LEU A 658 4.18 18.90 51.29
C LEU A 658 5.09 17.76 50.85
N SER A 659 5.78 17.11 51.80
CA SER A 659 6.43 15.82 51.54
C SER A 659 5.39 14.73 51.25
N PRO A 660 5.73 13.64 50.53
CA PRO A 660 4.80 12.54 50.24
C PRO A 660 4.12 11.98 51.49
N TRP A 661 4.87 11.86 52.59
CA TRP A 661 4.37 11.41 53.89
C TRP A 661 3.41 12.40 54.55
N ARG A 662 3.70 13.71 54.48
CA ARG A 662 2.77 14.75 54.96
C ARG A 662 1.50 14.79 54.13
N LEU A 663 1.59 14.58 52.82
CA LEU A 663 0.44 14.49 51.92
C LEU A 663 -0.46 13.30 52.27
N ILE A 664 0.11 12.12 52.52
CA ILE A 664 -0.63 10.93 52.97
C ILE A 664 -1.31 11.18 54.32
N GLY A 665 -0.60 11.76 55.30
CA GLY A 665 -1.17 12.10 56.61
C GLY A 665 -2.28 13.15 56.58
N GLU A 666 -2.21 14.13 55.66
CA GLU A 666 -3.32 15.08 55.42
C GLU A 666 -4.51 14.41 54.73
N MET A 667 -4.27 13.56 53.73
CA MET A 667 -5.29 12.86 52.97
C MET A 667 -6.12 11.91 53.83
N THR A 668 -5.52 11.26 54.83
CA THR A 668 -6.20 10.32 55.75
C THR A 668 -6.78 10.99 57.00
N ARG A 669 -6.49 12.28 57.26
CA ARG A 669 -6.92 12.95 58.49
C ARG A 669 -8.45 13.04 58.61
N GLY A 670 -8.99 12.60 59.74
CA GLY A 670 -10.43 12.66 60.03
C GLY A 670 -11.27 11.52 59.42
N LEU A 671 -10.63 10.46 58.90
CA LEU A 671 -11.29 9.16 58.76
C LEU A 671 -11.63 8.62 60.16
N ASP A 672 -12.81 8.05 60.34
CA ASP A 672 -13.10 7.24 61.52
C ASP A 672 -12.51 5.84 61.31
N PHE A 673 -11.26 5.69 61.74
CA PHE A 673 -10.54 4.41 61.66
C PHE A 673 -11.16 3.30 62.52
N GLN A 674 -11.99 3.62 63.54
CA GLN A 674 -12.70 2.60 64.32
C GLN A 674 -13.95 2.09 63.60
N ALA A 675 -14.61 2.93 62.80
CA ALA A 675 -15.67 2.51 61.89
C ALA A 675 -15.11 1.67 60.73
N LEU A 676 -13.99 2.11 60.13
CA LEU A 676 -13.34 1.39 59.02
C LEU A 676 -12.81 0.02 59.45
N ALA A 677 -12.27 -0.12 60.66
CA ALA A 677 -11.83 -1.40 61.21
C ALA A 677 -12.95 -2.42 61.47
N LYS A 678 -14.23 -2.05 61.24
CA LYS A 678 -15.42 -2.90 61.42
C LYS A 678 -16.28 -3.03 60.17
N ALA A 679 -15.92 -2.34 59.09
CA ALA A 679 -16.63 -2.40 57.81
C ALA A 679 -16.02 -3.48 56.91
N SER A 680 -16.76 -3.93 55.89
CA SER A 680 -16.20 -4.85 54.88
C SER A 680 -15.18 -4.13 53.99
N ASP A 681 -14.22 -4.85 53.42
CA ASP A 681 -13.12 -4.25 52.63
C ASP A 681 -13.63 -3.41 51.44
N LYS A 682 -14.80 -3.76 50.90
CA LYS A 682 -15.50 -3.00 49.87
C LYS A 682 -16.06 -1.66 50.37
N GLU A 683 -16.63 -1.63 51.58
CA GLU A 683 -17.11 -0.40 52.23
C GLU A 683 -15.94 0.47 52.71
N VAL A 684 -14.83 -0.14 53.15
CA VAL A 684 -13.58 0.55 53.48
C VAL A 684 -13.02 1.24 52.22
N ALA A 685 -12.94 0.54 51.09
CA ALA A 685 -12.47 1.10 49.82
C ALA A 685 -13.36 2.26 49.32
N GLU A 686 -14.68 2.16 49.45
CA GLU A 686 -15.62 3.20 49.03
C GLU A 686 -15.63 4.43 49.96
N SER A 687 -15.51 4.21 51.27
CA SER A 687 -15.36 5.27 52.28
C SER A 687 -14.03 6.02 52.13
N LEU A 688 -12.92 5.29 51.96
CA LEU A 688 -11.61 5.88 51.63
C LEU A 688 -11.66 6.73 50.36
N ARG A 689 -12.24 6.20 49.27
CA ARG A 689 -12.38 6.93 48.00
C ARG A 689 -13.14 8.25 48.17
N THR A 690 -14.22 8.23 48.94
CA THR A 690 -15.07 9.41 49.21
C THR A 690 -14.35 10.45 50.08
N HIS A 691 -13.67 9.99 51.14
CA HIS A 691 -12.93 10.87 52.05
C HIS A 691 -11.71 11.51 51.38
N LEU A 692 -10.89 10.72 50.68
CA LEU A 692 -9.70 11.18 49.97
C LEU A 692 -10.06 12.27 48.95
N THR A 693 -11.15 12.08 48.19
CA THR A 693 -11.64 13.08 47.23
C THR A 693 -12.04 14.40 47.91
N THR A 694 -12.69 14.32 49.08
CA THR A 694 -13.09 15.49 49.88
C THR A 694 -11.88 16.19 50.50
N ARG A 695 -10.89 15.41 50.99
CA ARG A 695 -9.66 15.94 51.59
C ARG A 695 -8.75 16.60 50.58
N ILE A 696 -8.55 16.03 49.38
CA ILE A 696 -7.76 16.63 48.31
C ILE A 696 -8.28 18.05 47.97
N ASN A 697 -9.60 18.23 47.85
CA ASN A 697 -10.21 19.55 47.65
C ASN A 697 -9.96 20.55 48.80
N THR A 698 -9.74 20.04 50.01
CA THR A 698 -9.53 20.85 51.23
C THR A 698 -8.05 21.19 51.45
N ILE A 699 -7.14 20.27 51.12
CA ILE A 699 -5.67 20.40 51.27
C ILE A 699 -5.11 21.54 50.41
N CYS A 700 -5.76 21.89 49.30
CA CYS A 700 -5.38 23.03 48.45
C CYS A 700 -5.52 24.42 49.11
N ARG A 701 -5.58 24.55 50.45
CA ARG A 701 -5.88 25.81 51.15
C ARG A 701 -4.98 26.26 52.33
N THR A 702 -4.19 25.43 53.04
CA THR A 702 -3.38 25.91 54.22
C THR A 702 -2.24 24.97 54.72
N ASP A 703 -1.20 25.54 55.37
CA ASP A 703 0.08 24.92 55.87
C ASP A 703 0.08 24.29 57.31
N LEU A 704 1.09 23.44 57.67
CA LEU A 704 1.24 22.73 58.99
C LEU A 704 2.66 22.09 59.35
N PRO A 705 2.99 21.72 60.64
CA PRO A 705 4.13 20.86 61.15
C PRO A 705 3.74 19.69 62.14
N ARG A 706 4.58 19.12 63.07
CA ARG A 706 5.67 18.06 63.05
C ARG A 706 5.69 17.31 64.45
N LEU A 707 6.43 16.19 64.63
CA LEU A 707 6.90 15.47 65.88
C LEU A 707 5.88 14.46 66.56
N GLU A 708 6.16 13.32 67.27
CA GLU A 708 7.39 12.62 67.80
C GLU A 708 7.21 11.07 68.09
N THR A 709 8.25 10.30 68.51
CA THR A 709 8.44 8.81 68.28
C THR A 709 8.62 7.84 69.49
N GLU A 710 7.77 6.79 69.59
CA GLU A 710 8.06 5.35 69.96
C GLU A 710 6.85 4.65 70.63
N ALA A 711 5.97 4.01 69.84
CA ALA A 711 4.66 3.56 70.33
C ALA A 711 3.94 2.64 69.29
N GLY A 712 2.95 1.79 69.64
CA GLY A 712 2.27 0.79 68.76
C GLY A 712 1.48 1.36 67.55
N LEU A 713 0.85 0.57 66.64
CA LEU A 713 0.44 1.04 65.27
C LEU A 713 -0.14 2.47 65.12
N GLY A 714 -1.07 2.91 65.99
CA GLY A 714 -1.62 4.28 65.96
C GLY A 714 -0.67 5.36 66.50
N GLU A 715 0.23 4.98 67.40
CA GLU A 715 1.23 5.81 68.03
C GLU A 715 2.64 5.64 67.32
N LEU A 716 2.76 4.66 66.41
CA LEU A 716 3.76 4.52 65.32
C LEU A 716 3.51 5.53 64.18
N LEU A 717 2.25 5.92 63.97
CA LEU A 717 1.89 7.05 63.10
C LEU A 717 2.26 8.40 63.74
N THR A 718 2.27 8.49 65.07
CA THR A 718 2.82 9.64 65.81
C THR A 718 4.34 9.71 65.60
N ALA A 719 5.02 8.57 65.66
CA ALA A 719 6.46 8.45 65.42
C ALA A 719 6.94 8.94 64.04
N MET A 720 6.18 8.67 62.98
CA MET A 720 6.52 9.15 61.63
C MET A 720 6.49 10.69 61.50
N ALA A 721 6.01 11.44 62.50
CA ALA A 721 5.95 12.89 62.43
C ALA A 721 7.29 13.61 62.73
N ALA A 722 8.28 12.96 63.34
CA ALA A 722 9.54 13.61 63.79
C ALA A 722 10.72 13.57 62.82
N GLY A 723 11.36 12.42 62.61
CA GLY A 723 12.76 12.34 62.14
C GLY A 723 13.77 12.45 63.30
N ASP A 724 15.08 12.26 63.15
CA ASP A 724 15.90 11.99 61.95
C ASP A 724 16.92 10.84 62.24
N ASP A 725 17.49 10.24 61.19
CA ASP A 725 18.54 9.20 61.11
C ASP A 725 19.28 8.71 62.40
N GLN A 726 19.16 7.42 62.74
CA GLN A 726 20.33 6.53 63.00
C GLN A 726 20.01 5.02 63.21
N VAL A 727 21.04 4.18 63.05
CA VAL A 727 21.00 2.69 63.07
C VAL A 727 20.90 2.12 64.49
N LEU A 728 20.13 1.03 64.68
CA LEU A 728 19.83 0.44 66.00
C LEU A 728 20.59 -0.87 66.29
N PRO A 729 21.20 -1.03 67.49
CA PRO A 729 21.89 -2.25 67.89
C PRO A 729 20.94 -3.33 68.43
N VAL A 730 21.21 -4.59 68.07
CA VAL A 730 20.52 -5.79 68.55
C VAL A 730 21.23 -6.33 69.79
N CYS A 731 20.48 -6.72 70.83
CA CYS A 731 21.04 -7.35 72.04
C CYS A 731 20.44 -8.75 72.30
N ASP A 732 21.15 -9.57 73.09
CA ASP A 732 20.64 -10.84 73.61
C ASP A 732 19.75 -10.70 74.86
N GLY A 733 19.26 -11.83 75.38
CA GLY A 733 18.33 -11.89 76.52
C GLY A 733 18.91 -11.44 77.87
N GLU A 734 20.22 -11.18 77.97
CA GLU A 734 20.85 -10.55 79.14
C GLU A 734 21.24 -9.08 78.87
N GLY A 735 20.95 -8.54 77.68
CA GLY A 735 21.18 -7.14 77.32
C GLY A 735 22.56 -6.85 76.72
N ARG A 736 23.26 -7.83 76.15
CA ARG A 736 24.58 -7.64 75.52
C ARG A 736 24.46 -7.46 74.01
N ILE A 737 25.17 -6.49 73.43
CA ILE A 737 25.08 -6.12 72.00
C ILE A 737 25.68 -7.21 71.10
N MET A 738 24.90 -7.62 70.08
CA MET A 738 25.18 -8.70 69.14
C MET A 738 25.22 -8.27 67.65
N GLY A 739 24.75 -7.07 67.27
CA GLY A 739 24.76 -6.59 65.88
C GLY A 739 24.06 -5.23 65.66
N LEU A 740 23.93 -4.77 64.41
CA LEU A 740 23.29 -3.51 63.96
C LEU A 740 22.50 -3.76 62.65
N VAL A 741 21.31 -3.17 62.44
CA VAL A 741 20.44 -3.40 61.24
C VAL A 741 19.68 -2.14 60.78
N GLU A 742 19.47 -1.98 59.46
CA GLU A 742 18.78 -0.85 58.79
C GLU A 742 17.36 -1.20 58.24
N GLN A 743 16.49 -0.20 58.06
CA GLN A 743 15.05 -0.38 57.84
C GLN A 743 14.55 -0.14 56.39
N TYR A 744 14.36 -1.22 55.63
CA TYR A 744 13.58 -1.25 54.37
C TYR A 744 12.38 -2.26 54.28
N PRO A 745 12.14 -3.25 55.18
CA PRO A 745 11.04 -4.21 55.00
C PRO A 745 9.60 -3.68 55.17
N LEU A 746 9.38 -2.62 55.96
CA LEU A 746 8.03 -2.30 56.47
C LEU A 746 7.06 -1.79 55.38
N LEU A 747 7.57 -0.96 54.47
CA LEU A 747 6.84 -0.41 53.31
C LEU A 747 6.35 -1.50 52.36
N ARG A 748 7.17 -2.53 52.17
CA ARG A 748 6.89 -3.66 51.27
C ARG A 748 5.70 -4.49 51.73
N ALA A 749 5.60 -4.73 53.05
CA ALA A 749 4.50 -5.50 53.64
C ALA A 749 3.12 -4.82 53.44
N VAL A 750 3.07 -3.48 53.42
CA VAL A 750 1.83 -2.73 53.20
C VAL A 750 1.40 -2.80 51.72
N ALA A 751 2.33 -2.59 50.80
CA ALA A 751 2.04 -2.61 49.36
C ALA A 751 1.63 -4.02 48.86
N GLU A 752 2.35 -5.07 49.28
CA GLU A 752 2.03 -6.47 48.92
C GLU A 752 0.66 -6.92 49.45
N ARG A 753 0.16 -6.31 50.54
CA ARG A 753 -1.16 -6.64 51.09
C ARG A 753 -2.30 -5.99 50.33
N ILE A 754 -2.16 -4.72 49.95
CA ILE A 754 -3.14 -3.98 49.14
C ILE A 754 -3.29 -4.62 47.76
N HIS A 755 -2.18 -5.01 47.13
CA HIS A 755 -2.21 -5.54 45.76
C HIS A 755 -2.88 -6.93 45.65
N LYS A 756 -2.92 -7.70 46.75
CA LYS A 756 -3.47 -9.06 46.77
C LYS A 756 -5.00 -9.13 46.82
N GLU A 757 -5.65 -8.04 47.23
CA GLU A 757 -7.11 -7.92 47.29
C GLU A 757 -7.72 -7.57 45.92
N ASP A 758 -6.96 -6.94 45.01
CA ASP A 758 -7.41 -6.54 43.66
C ASP A 758 -7.45 -7.71 42.63
N GLU A 759 -6.92 -8.89 42.95
CA GLU A 759 -6.88 -10.06 42.05
C GLU A 759 -7.94 -11.15 42.34
N GLN A 760 -8.94 -10.87 43.18
CA GLN A 760 -10.15 -11.71 43.33
C GLN A 760 -11.43 -10.90 43.02
N PRO A 761 -12.44 -11.51 42.35
CA PRO A 761 -13.58 -10.79 41.75
C PRO A 761 -14.70 -10.38 42.72
#